data_AF-A0A7W0QBT9-F1
#
_entry.id   AF-A0A7W0QBT9-F1
#
_cell.length_a   1.000
_cell.length_b   1.000
_cell.length_c   1.000
_cell.angle_alpha   90.00
_cell.angle_beta   90.00
_cell.angle_gamma   90.00
#
_symmetry.space_group_name_H-M   'P 1'
#
loop_
_entity.id
_entity.type
_entity.pdbx_description
1 polymer ?
#
loop_
_entity_poly.entity_id
_entity_poly.type
_entity_poly.pdbx_seq_one_letter_code
_entity_poly.pdbx_strand_id
1 'polypeptide(L)'
;MRGQATGIGAVDMIMRAVLEEFPGLDAARLRAAVERGQARAASASLNTEGHRIIDLHLARVEATEESTERARILRELAESLEERRDAERGLAVRLAAFSEAASAEDLDPLLRMAKVTERWSELPLETMTALIDINDDASPRRLTEIATAWQHLGRGYYAADCLERVLALSPNDAHAHEALELFYRSTGEWPTLIELLSRRAVHVEDDAERAELLREVGLIYDRELGDDSGALDAYREADRLEPDRPEVLEALARLGAKVGVPEEEALEALQRLAAATVDPIERARVLCQAAEIAKLQDWNVAQQLFERARADDPDLIAAVDGLVVLLRDRGQLPEAISLLERAAARDTLVDERSRWLADAADYCVALGDTERAKGLYRAARAADPTNHKAGTALVELCWDTGSLVELAPILDELCRSTEDPSRLRGYLLQRSKVAADLGDRTGARVALTRAVDLDPIDFEPRRELAHMLFEAQQFAKARPLLEGLLEDEDVLPPDEAVELHYRLARSALELGDKAAADKHAGIVLALVPDHRQALLLRTDLDAADPFALAANQLALANIAPPEEKATRFAALGDRYTELGDPATAREMYREALAHRPGDHLLLTKFLHLVAEEGDWSYSLDLVQRLVDTEADPKVRARYRHTAAMIARDELTDNDLAISLLDRAIDDDPLAFTAADELETLLGNLSDFDELVHFYSRRLEHVRVQEGRPGERLRLWDRLASLCVALDRTDDALAAYEVGLSLQPDDIGRRLRLAELYMASPEHLDKAIVQHQGILRLDKKRIASYEALRVLYSRTRQAEKALACADALTAFGEHPIKDRILALFHTSPVVETTKPVRALTNEDWLALSRIDVDLQLSALFGLVAPAFAAERARMRPPQGLPAREHDVPPAIARVLAQVVKVFGIPSPPVYLDREQVVPCMVTMRARNGVLVPVLVMGRPALDGQIEDAELAFVIARQLADLRNDRIARLLCPRPSELAQIIELATTRKEDATSHSAKWLTTSLHPVELDQTLALGARIRERGVQPLRAALDWMVTTERAADRIGFVVSGNLGACVRVLERDHTGERVTEIVWSSITEEVLAVRGRVEGWDLGRQPQRDAG
;
A
#
# COMPACT_ATOMS: atom_id res chain seq x y z
N MET A 1 28.67 -51.66 52.31
CA MET A 1 29.57 -52.36 51.36
C MET A 1 29.88 -51.42 50.20
N ARG A 2 31.14 -51.32 49.76
CA ARG A 2 31.55 -50.68 48.48
C ARG A 2 32.65 -51.55 47.88
N GLY A 3 32.52 -52.03 46.65
CA GLY A 3 33.56 -52.79 45.93
C GLY A 3 33.09 -54.05 45.20
N GLN A 4 32.16 -54.84 45.74
CA GLN A 4 31.73 -56.11 45.13
C GLN A 4 30.21 -56.34 45.31
N ALA A 5 29.41 -55.89 44.34
CA ALA A 5 27.96 -56.17 44.27
C ALA A 5 27.36 -55.94 42.86
N THR A 6 28.13 -56.10 41.79
CA THR A 6 27.65 -55.97 40.39
C THR A 6 27.38 -57.35 39.79
N GLY A 7 26.34 -58.01 40.30
CA GLY A 7 25.88 -59.33 39.86
C GLY A 7 24.39 -59.50 40.14
N ILE A 8 23.73 -60.41 39.41
CA ILE A 8 22.26 -60.45 39.27
C ILE A 8 21.51 -60.62 40.60
N GLY A 9 22.11 -61.20 41.64
CA GLY A 9 21.52 -61.32 42.99
C GLY A 9 21.60 -60.06 43.87
N ALA A 10 22.25 -58.98 43.44
CA ALA A 10 22.52 -57.82 44.31
C ALA A 10 21.25 -57.04 44.70
N VAL A 11 20.29 -56.89 43.78
CA VAL A 11 19.00 -56.24 44.07
C VAL A 11 18.25 -57.04 45.13
N ASP A 12 18.10 -58.35 44.94
CA ASP A 12 17.36 -59.22 45.87
C ASP A 12 18.02 -59.35 47.25
N MET A 13 19.35 -59.23 47.34
CA MET A 13 20.07 -59.18 48.61
C MET A 13 19.78 -57.89 49.40
N ILE A 14 19.79 -56.73 48.71
CA ILE A 14 19.43 -55.44 49.32
C ILE A 14 17.94 -55.41 49.70
N MET A 15 17.08 -55.93 48.83
CA MET A 15 15.64 -56.09 49.07
C MET A 15 15.37 -56.92 50.32
N ARG A 16 16.03 -58.08 50.50
CA ARG A 16 15.87 -58.90 51.71
C ARG A 16 16.27 -58.14 52.96
N ALA A 17 17.47 -57.56 53.01
CA ALA A 17 17.95 -56.87 54.20
C ALA A 17 16.99 -55.74 54.65
N VAL A 18 16.47 -54.95 53.70
CA VAL A 18 15.53 -53.85 54.01
C VAL A 18 14.14 -54.36 54.37
N LEU A 19 13.67 -55.47 53.78
CA LEU A 19 12.37 -56.09 54.15
C LEU A 19 12.43 -56.88 55.46
N GLU A 20 13.61 -57.34 55.90
CA GLU A 20 13.81 -57.96 57.21
C GLU A 20 13.78 -56.93 58.34
N GLU A 21 14.33 -55.72 58.15
CA GLU A 21 14.15 -54.60 59.10
C GLU A 21 12.76 -53.96 59.02
N PHE A 22 12.18 -53.84 57.82
CA PHE A 22 10.93 -53.11 57.57
C PHE A 22 9.89 -53.97 56.80
N PRO A 23 9.32 -55.01 57.42
CA PRO A 23 8.42 -55.98 56.76
C PRO A 23 7.07 -55.41 56.29
N GLY A 24 6.78 -54.13 56.56
CA GLY A 24 5.60 -53.41 56.05
C GLY A 24 5.82 -52.65 54.73
N LEU A 25 7.03 -52.67 54.15
CA LEU A 25 7.32 -51.98 52.89
C LEU A 25 6.83 -52.77 51.66
N ASP A 26 6.26 -52.06 50.70
CA ASP A 26 5.90 -52.61 49.39
C ASP A 26 7.17 -53.00 48.61
N ALA A 27 7.35 -54.30 48.44
CA ALA A 27 8.49 -54.88 47.75
C ALA A 27 8.59 -54.46 46.26
N ALA A 28 7.48 -54.18 45.57
CA ALA A 28 7.51 -53.73 44.18
C ALA A 28 8.04 -52.29 44.08
N ARG A 29 7.56 -51.38 44.93
CA ARG A 29 8.04 -49.99 45.01
C ARG A 29 9.49 -49.90 45.48
N LEU A 30 9.90 -50.72 46.44
CA LEU A 30 11.27 -50.75 46.94
C LEU A 30 12.24 -51.28 45.88
N ARG A 31 11.89 -52.36 45.17
CA ARG A 31 12.70 -52.91 44.06
C ARG A 31 12.91 -51.85 42.97
N ALA A 32 11.81 -51.21 42.53
CA ALA A 32 11.88 -50.13 41.55
C ALA A 32 12.66 -48.89 42.03
N ALA A 33 12.86 -48.68 43.34
CA ALA A 33 13.73 -47.63 43.87
C ALA A 33 15.22 -48.04 43.82
N VAL A 34 15.55 -49.27 44.19
CA VAL A 34 16.92 -49.82 44.13
C VAL A 34 17.41 -49.89 42.67
N GLU A 35 16.56 -50.35 41.74
CA GLU A 35 16.87 -50.43 40.31
C GLU A 35 17.12 -49.05 39.69
N ARG A 36 16.30 -48.03 40.00
CA ARG A 36 16.56 -46.64 39.57
C ARG A 36 17.84 -46.06 40.18
N GLY A 37 18.22 -46.48 41.38
CA GLY A 37 19.51 -46.14 42.00
C GLY A 37 20.69 -46.73 41.22
N GLN A 38 20.61 -48.00 40.81
CA GLN A 38 21.64 -48.65 39.99
C GLN A 38 21.71 -48.08 38.57
N ALA A 39 20.57 -47.79 37.93
CA ALA A 39 20.53 -47.19 36.60
C ALA A 39 21.24 -45.83 36.53
N ARG A 40 21.05 -44.96 37.55
CA ARG A 40 21.77 -43.68 37.66
C ARG A 40 23.27 -43.83 37.90
N ALA A 41 23.71 -44.91 38.54
CA ALA A 41 25.13 -45.21 38.71
C ALA A 41 25.75 -45.73 37.39
N ALA A 42 25.01 -46.52 36.62
CA ALA A 42 25.45 -47.03 35.32
C ALA A 42 25.60 -45.91 34.28
N SER A 43 24.62 -45.01 34.16
CA SER A 43 24.70 -43.89 33.20
C SER A 43 25.88 -42.94 33.46
N ALA A 44 26.30 -42.78 34.72
CA ALA A 44 27.47 -41.99 35.08
C ALA A 44 28.80 -42.62 34.61
N SER A 45 28.86 -43.95 34.41
CA SER A 45 30.09 -44.66 34.03
C SER A 45 30.36 -44.71 32.52
N LEU A 46 29.34 -44.49 31.68
CA LEU A 46 29.48 -44.50 30.21
C LEU A 46 30.12 -43.22 29.66
N ASN A 47 30.04 -42.11 30.39
CA ASN A 47 30.41 -40.78 29.90
C ASN A 47 31.92 -40.54 29.71
N THR A 48 32.83 -41.38 30.22
CA THR A 48 34.27 -41.07 30.17
C THR A 48 35.02 -41.64 28.97
N GLU A 49 34.55 -42.72 28.34
CA GLU A 49 35.31 -43.40 27.29
C GLU A 49 34.78 -43.11 25.88
N GLY A 50 33.46 -42.94 25.73
CA GLY A 50 32.82 -42.63 24.44
C GLY A 50 33.26 -41.28 23.88
N HIS A 51 33.25 -40.23 24.72
CA HIS A 51 33.67 -38.87 24.35
C HIS A 51 35.14 -38.84 23.91
N ARG A 52 36.06 -39.43 24.69
CA ARG A 52 37.50 -39.52 24.34
C ARG A 52 37.77 -40.00 22.93
N ILE A 53 36.97 -40.93 22.40
CA ILE A 53 37.14 -41.44 21.04
C ILE A 53 36.63 -40.42 20.00
N ILE A 54 35.51 -39.75 20.26
CA ILE A 54 34.97 -38.69 19.40
C ILE A 54 35.92 -37.48 19.40
N ASP A 55 36.31 -37.01 20.58
CA ASP A 55 37.27 -35.91 20.79
C ASP A 55 38.61 -36.19 20.07
N LEU A 56 39.10 -37.44 20.12
CA LEU A 56 40.31 -37.87 19.41
C LEU A 56 40.15 -37.86 17.88
N HIS A 57 38.98 -38.21 17.34
CA HIS A 57 38.75 -38.15 15.89
C HIS A 57 38.55 -36.72 15.41
N LEU A 58 37.85 -35.87 16.16
CA LEU A 58 37.72 -34.45 15.86
C LEU A 58 39.09 -33.74 15.92
N ALA A 59 39.90 -33.98 16.96
CA ALA A 59 41.26 -33.46 17.04
C ALA A 59 42.19 -34.01 15.92
N ARG A 60 41.96 -35.23 15.42
CA ARG A 60 42.65 -35.76 14.22
C ARG A 60 42.23 -35.01 12.96
N VAL A 61 40.95 -34.67 12.78
CA VAL A 61 40.45 -33.87 11.66
C VAL A 61 41.01 -32.44 11.72
N GLU A 62 41.03 -31.81 12.90
CA GLU A 62 41.63 -30.47 13.11
C GLU A 62 43.14 -30.45 12.83
N ALA A 63 43.85 -31.54 13.12
CA ALA A 63 45.28 -31.69 12.84
C ALA A 63 45.62 -32.07 11.38
N THR A 64 44.64 -32.16 10.48
CA THR A 64 44.82 -32.71 9.11
C THR A 64 44.44 -31.70 8.03
N GLU A 65 45.45 -31.19 7.31
CA GLU A 65 45.24 -30.22 6.22
C GLU A 65 44.71 -30.85 4.92
N GLU A 66 44.86 -32.17 4.71
CA GLU A 66 44.45 -32.87 3.48
C GLU A 66 42.96 -33.30 3.49
N SER A 67 42.20 -32.88 2.48
CA SER A 67 40.73 -33.11 2.39
C SER A 67 40.34 -34.59 2.28
N THR A 68 41.11 -35.35 1.52
CA THR A 68 41.02 -36.81 1.37
C THR A 68 41.19 -37.54 2.70
N GLU A 69 42.19 -37.17 3.49
CA GLU A 69 42.47 -37.77 4.80
C GLU A 69 41.44 -37.31 5.86
N ARG A 70 40.99 -36.04 5.85
CA ARG A 70 39.85 -35.61 6.67
C ARG A 70 38.59 -36.42 6.35
N ALA A 71 38.24 -36.58 5.07
CA ALA A 71 37.12 -37.41 4.64
C ALA A 71 37.30 -38.88 5.06
N ARG A 72 38.53 -39.41 5.07
CA ARG A 72 38.84 -40.76 5.57
C ARG A 72 38.62 -40.89 7.08
N ILE A 73 39.09 -39.93 7.87
CA ILE A 73 38.89 -39.88 9.34
C ILE A 73 37.41 -39.69 9.69
N LEU A 74 36.66 -38.91 8.90
CA LEU A 74 35.21 -38.75 9.07
C LEU A 74 34.44 -40.04 8.70
N ARG A 75 34.89 -40.84 7.71
CA ARG A 75 34.34 -42.19 7.47
C ARG A 75 34.61 -43.14 8.63
N GLU A 76 35.85 -43.18 9.15
CA GLU A 76 36.19 -43.95 10.38
C GLU A 76 35.26 -43.57 11.56
N LEU A 77 34.96 -42.28 11.73
CA LEU A 77 34.05 -41.79 12.76
C LEU A 77 32.59 -42.16 12.48
N ALA A 78 32.11 -42.03 11.24
CA ALA A 78 30.75 -42.41 10.84
C ALA A 78 30.51 -43.92 11.02
N GLU A 79 31.48 -44.75 10.68
CA GLU A 79 31.44 -46.21 10.90
C GLU A 79 31.42 -46.54 12.39
N SER A 80 32.26 -45.90 13.23
CA SER A 80 32.19 -46.11 14.68
C SER A 80 30.90 -45.59 15.32
N LEU A 81 30.18 -44.66 14.68
CA LEU A 81 28.82 -44.25 15.08
C LEU A 81 27.76 -45.26 14.61
N GLU A 82 27.87 -45.81 13.39
CA GLU A 82 26.99 -46.86 12.86
C GLU A 82 27.10 -48.15 13.69
N GLU A 83 28.31 -48.59 14.05
CA GLU A 83 28.55 -49.72 14.97
C GLU A 83 27.88 -49.51 16.35
N ARG A 84 27.88 -48.26 16.84
CA ARG A 84 27.21 -47.84 18.10
C ARG A 84 25.71 -47.63 17.94
N ARG A 85 25.16 -47.78 16.73
CA ARG A 85 23.76 -47.57 16.33
C ARG A 85 23.26 -46.13 16.46
N ASP A 86 24.16 -45.16 16.39
CA ASP A 86 23.82 -43.73 16.32
C ASP A 86 23.67 -43.31 14.85
N ALA A 87 22.56 -43.72 14.23
CA ALA A 87 22.31 -43.50 12.81
C ALA A 87 22.09 -42.02 12.44
N GLU A 88 21.59 -41.20 13.38
CA GLU A 88 21.35 -39.77 13.16
C GLU A 88 22.64 -38.96 13.11
N ARG A 89 23.60 -39.24 14.01
CA ARG A 89 24.96 -38.67 13.91
C ARG A 89 25.78 -39.35 12.84
N GLY A 90 25.60 -40.66 12.64
CA GLY A 90 26.22 -41.43 11.56
C GLY A 90 25.95 -40.80 10.19
N LEU A 91 24.68 -40.53 9.86
CA LEU A 91 24.31 -39.84 8.62
C LEU A 91 24.97 -38.47 8.49
N ALA A 92 24.89 -37.64 9.53
CA ALA A 92 25.45 -36.28 9.49
C ALA A 92 26.98 -36.28 9.30
N VAL A 93 27.71 -37.21 9.95
CA VAL A 93 29.16 -37.36 9.78
C VAL A 93 29.51 -38.00 8.43
N ARG A 94 28.69 -38.92 7.90
CA ARG A 94 28.86 -39.49 6.55
C ARG A 94 28.64 -38.45 5.45
N LEU A 95 27.66 -37.56 5.62
CA LEU A 95 27.43 -36.41 4.73
C LEU A 95 28.58 -35.40 4.79
N ALA A 96 29.12 -35.11 5.99
CA ALA A 96 30.32 -34.30 6.12
C ALA A 96 31.52 -34.95 5.38
N ALA A 97 31.73 -36.26 5.56
CA ALA A 97 32.78 -37.00 4.84
C ALA A 97 32.60 -36.94 3.30
N PHE A 98 31.36 -37.07 2.82
CA PHE A 98 31.04 -36.94 1.39
C PHE A 98 31.30 -35.53 0.85
N SER A 99 31.05 -34.48 1.65
CA SER A 99 31.35 -33.10 1.27
C SER A 99 32.85 -32.78 1.23
N GLU A 100 33.67 -33.44 2.06
CA GLU A 100 35.14 -33.30 2.06
C GLU A 100 35.82 -34.08 0.92
N ALA A 101 35.25 -35.23 0.51
CA ALA A 101 35.57 -35.95 -0.73
C ALA A 101 34.48 -36.98 -1.08
N ALA A 102 33.73 -36.77 -2.17
CA ALA A 102 32.67 -37.68 -2.62
C ALA A 102 33.21 -39.01 -3.18
N SER A 103 32.50 -40.11 -2.94
CA SER A 103 32.85 -41.45 -3.42
C SER A 103 31.60 -42.28 -3.77
N ALA A 104 31.72 -43.17 -4.77
CA ALA A 104 30.69 -44.16 -5.08
C ALA A 104 30.45 -45.15 -3.92
N GLU A 105 31.47 -45.37 -3.08
CA GLU A 105 31.40 -46.20 -1.86
C GLU A 105 30.39 -45.68 -0.84
N ASP A 106 30.13 -44.36 -0.82
CA ASP A 106 29.20 -43.74 0.12
C ASP A 106 27.75 -43.74 -0.36
N LEU A 107 27.46 -44.09 -1.63
CA LEU A 107 26.09 -44.07 -2.18
C LEU A 107 25.14 -45.01 -1.43
N ASP A 108 25.48 -46.30 -1.38
CA ASP A 108 24.65 -47.30 -0.74
C ASP A 108 24.56 -47.09 0.80
N PRO A 109 25.63 -46.70 1.53
CA PRO A 109 25.53 -46.23 2.92
C PRO A 109 24.61 -45.03 3.12
N LEU A 110 24.73 -43.97 2.30
CA LEU A 110 23.91 -42.76 2.43
C LEU A 110 22.43 -43.04 2.15
N LEU A 111 22.11 -43.81 1.09
CA LEU A 111 20.75 -44.25 0.80
C LEU A 111 20.17 -45.07 1.97
N ARG A 112 20.95 -46.00 2.56
CA ARG A 112 20.51 -46.76 3.74
C ARG A 112 20.28 -45.87 4.97
N MET A 113 21.21 -44.96 5.28
CA MET A 113 21.11 -44.09 6.45
C MET A 113 19.96 -43.08 6.33
N ALA A 114 19.78 -42.46 5.16
CA ALA A 114 18.62 -41.60 4.89
C ALA A 114 17.30 -42.38 4.94
N LYS A 115 17.26 -43.63 4.48
CA LYS A 115 16.08 -44.50 4.60
C LYS A 115 15.76 -44.92 6.03
N VAL A 116 16.78 -45.10 6.89
CA VAL A 116 16.62 -45.47 8.30
C VAL A 116 16.24 -44.27 9.19
N THR A 117 16.63 -43.06 8.79
CA THR A 117 16.35 -41.80 9.51
C THR A 117 15.23 -40.96 8.88
N GLU A 118 14.69 -41.41 7.74
CA GLU A 118 13.74 -40.71 6.84
C GLU A 118 14.23 -39.34 6.30
N ARG A 119 15.51 -38.98 6.52
CA ARG A 119 16.14 -37.69 6.15
C ARG A 119 16.64 -37.66 4.71
N TRP A 120 15.74 -37.89 3.76
CA TRP A 120 16.04 -37.83 2.31
C TRP A 120 16.54 -36.45 1.85
N SER A 121 16.11 -35.37 2.51
CA SER A 121 16.38 -33.97 2.14
C SER A 121 17.81 -33.52 2.35
N GLU A 122 18.64 -34.34 3.00
CA GLU A 122 20.05 -34.08 3.26
C GLU A 122 20.97 -34.83 2.29
N LEU A 123 20.41 -35.66 1.40
CA LEU A 123 21.20 -36.37 0.38
C LEU A 123 21.56 -35.47 -0.81
N PRO A 124 22.83 -35.47 -1.27
CA PRO A 124 23.27 -34.76 -2.47
C PRO A 124 22.89 -35.55 -3.74
N LEU A 125 21.58 -35.74 -3.96
CA LEU A 125 21.03 -36.67 -4.96
C LEU A 125 21.51 -36.41 -6.40
N GLU A 126 21.78 -35.17 -6.81
CA GLU A 126 22.35 -34.87 -8.13
C GLU A 126 23.76 -35.48 -8.27
N THR A 127 24.64 -35.26 -7.29
CA THR A 127 25.99 -35.84 -7.24
C THR A 127 25.93 -37.36 -7.15
N MET A 128 24.96 -37.91 -6.41
CA MET A 128 24.75 -39.35 -6.32
C MET A 128 24.29 -39.95 -7.65
N THR A 129 23.41 -39.27 -8.40
CA THR A 129 22.95 -39.68 -9.74
C THR A 129 24.09 -39.66 -10.75
N ALA A 130 24.98 -38.65 -10.67
CA ALA A 130 26.15 -38.51 -11.54
C ALA A 130 27.25 -39.56 -11.30
N LEU A 131 27.21 -40.28 -10.16
CA LEU A 131 28.14 -41.35 -9.81
C LEU A 131 27.64 -42.76 -10.21
N ILE A 132 26.48 -42.87 -10.88
CA ILE A 132 25.93 -44.15 -11.35
C ILE A 132 26.49 -44.52 -12.74
N ASP A 133 27.16 -45.67 -12.83
CA ASP A 133 27.53 -46.29 -14.11
C ASP A 133 26.33 -47.01 -14.73
N ILE A 134 25.97 -46.66 -15.96
CA ILE A 134 24.84 -47.26 -16.70
C ILE A 134 25.09 -48.76 -17.00
N ASN A 135 26.34 -49.23 -16.92
CA ASN A 135 26.74 -50.62 -17.17
C ASN A 135 26.69 -51.52 -15.92
N ASP A 136 26.33 -51.01 -14.74
CA ASP A 136 26.15 -51.81 -13.51
C ASP A 136 24.72 -52.38 -13.45
N ASP A 137 24.58 -53.70 -13.25
CA ASP A 137 23.29 -54.39 -13.07
C ASP A 137 22.45 -53.82 -11.90
N ALA A 138 23.09 -53.16 -10.92
CA ALA A 138 22.41 -52.47 -9.83
C ALA A 138 21.79 -51.11 -10.22
N SER A 139 22.11 -50.57 -11.40
CA SER A 139 21.76 -49.19 -11.76
C SER A 139 20.28 -48.92 -12.00
N PRO A 140 19.47 -49.81 -12.60
CA PRO A 140 18.01 -49.64 -12.59
C PRO A 140 17.46 -49.54 -11.17
N ARG A 141 17.97 -50.37 -10.24
CA ARG A 141 17.56 -50.33 -8.82
C ARG A 141 17.99 -49.04 -8.13
N ARG A 142 19.23 -48.58 -8.33
CA ARG A 142 19.71 -47.30 -7.76
C ARG A 142 19.00 -46.10 -8.36
N LEU A 143 18.67 -46.11 -9.65
CA LEU A 143 17.86 -45.06 -10.30
C LEU A 143 16.42 -45.06 -9.78
N THR A 144 15.78 -46.22 -9.54
CA THR A 144 14.48 -46.27 -8.86
C THR A 144 14.57 -45.78 -7.41
N GLU A 145 15.59 -46.19 -6.65
CA GLU A 145 15.78 -45.72 -5.26
C GLU A 145 16.01 -44.20 -5.20
N ILE A 146 16.80 -43.63 -6.12
CA ILE A 146 16.99 -42.18 -6.26
C ILE A 146 15.72 -41.48 -6.79
N ALA A 147 14.97 -42.09 -7.71
CA ALA A 147 13.67 -41.57 -8.15
C ALA A 147 12.68 -41.47 -6.98
N THR A 148 12.62 -42.50 -6.13
CA THR A 148 11.80 -42.44 -4.90
C THR A 148 12.30 -41.39 -3.91
N ALA A 149 13.61 -41.18 -3.79
CA ALA A 149 14.16 -40.08 -2.99
C ALA A 149 13.76 -38.71 -3.57
N TRP A 150 13.83 -38.52 -4.89
CA TRP A 150 13.36 -37.29 -5.54
C TRP A 150 11.85 -37.07 -5.41
N GLN A 151 11.03 -38.13 -5.47
CA GLN A 151 9.59 -38.09 -5.19
C GLN A 151 9.32 -37.68 -3.74
N HIS A 152 10.04 -38.25 -2.76
CA HIS A 152 9.96 -37.84 -1.35
C HIS A 152 10.36 -36.38 -1.09
N LEU A 153 11.07 -35.74 -2.03
CA LEU A 153 11.42 -34.31 -1.98
C LEU A 153 10.54 -33.41 -2.86
N GLY A 154 9.48 -33.94 -3.47
CA GLY A 154 8.61 -33.21 -4.40
C GLY A 154 9.32 -32.75 -5.68
N ARG A 155 10.52 -33.27 -5.98
CA ARG A 155 11.32 -32.93 -7.17
C ARG A 155 10.91 -33.79 -8.36
N GLY A 156 9.62 -33.74 -8.71
CA GLY A 156 8.99 -34.63 -9.68
C GLY A 156 9.71 -34.74 -11.02
N TYR A 157 10.20 -33.63 -11.60
CA TYR A 157 10.96 -33.65 -12.85
C TYR A 157 12.27 -34.46 -12.79
N TYR A 158 12.97 -34.49 -11.65
CA TYR A 158 14.19 -35.30 -11.47
C TYR A 158 13.87 -36.79 -11.27
N ALA A 159 12.74 -37.09 -10.62
CA ALA A 159 12.21 -38.45 -10.59
C ALA A 159 11.74 -38.89 -11.99
N ALA A 160 11.14 -38.00 -12.78
CA ALA A 160 10.72 -38.26 -14.14
C ALA A 160 11.90 -38.52 -15.09
N ASP A 161 13.02 -37.78 -14.99
CA ASP A 161 14.27 -38.15 -15.70
C ASP A 161 14.71 -39.57 -15.35
N CYS A 162 14.74 -39.91 -14.06
CA CYS A 162 15.12 -41.25 -13.61
C CYS A 162 14.14 -42.34 -14.10
N LEU A 163 12.84 -42.03 -14.23
CA LEU A 163 11.80 -42.96 -14.69
C LEU A 163 11.71 -43.08 -16.21
N GLU A 164 11.92 -42.01 -16.97
CA GLU A 164 12.09 -42.06 -18.44
C GLU A 164 13.37 -42.82 -18.81
N ARG A 165 14.43 -42.68 -18.00
CA ARG A 165 15.64 -43.52 -18.10
C ARG A 165 15.39 -44.98 -17.71
N VAL A 166 14.32 -45.29 -16.95
CA VAL A 166 13.84 -46.67 -16.75
C VAL A 166 13.00 -47.13 -17.93
N LEU A 167 12.08 -46.33 -18.48
CA LEU A 167 11.32 -46.70 -19.70
C LEU A 167 12.23 -46.90 -20.92
N ALA A 168 13.30 -46.13 -21.06
CA ALA A 168 14.33 -46.32 -22.09
C ALA A 168 15.06 -47.68 -21.97
N LEU A 169 15.07 -48.29 -20.79
CA LEU A 169 15.58 -49.64 -20.52
C LEU A 169 14.47 -50.71 -20.49
N SER A 170 13.21 -50.32 -20.28
CA SER A 170 12.05 -51.20 -20.10
C SER A 170 10.73 -50.52 -20.56
N PRO A 171 10.43 -50.47 -21.87
CA PRO A 171 9.35 -49.63 -22.40
C PRO A 171 7.92 -49.97 -21.99
N ASN A 172 7.72 -51.14 -21.38
CA ASN A 172 6.41 -51.65 -20.97
C ASN A 172 6.30 -51.78 -19.43
N ASP A 173 7.12 -51.04 -18.69
CA ASP A 173 7.06 -50.98 -17.23
C ASP A 173 5.82 -50.19 -16.78
N ALA A 174 4.81 -50.91 -16.29
CA ALA A 174 3.54 -50.33 -15.86
C ALA A 174 3.72 -49.33 -14.70
N HIS A 175 4.68 -49.54 -13.80
CA HIS A 175 4.91 -48.64 -12.67
C HIS A 175 5.51 -47.31 -13.14
N ALA A 176 6.42 -47.34 -14.11
CA ALA A 176 6.95 -46.13 -14.73
C ALA A 176 5.89 -45.40 -15.58
N HIS A 177 5.05 -46.11 -16.34
CA HIS A 177 3.91 -45.50 -17.05
C HIS A 177 2.90 -44.85 -16.10
N GLU A 178 2.47 -45.56 -15.04
CA GLU A 178 1.55 -45.02 -14.03
C GLU A 178 2.15 -43.81 -13.30
N ALA A 179 3.44 -43.86 -12.94
CA ALA A 179 4.12 -42.75 -12.28
C ALA A 179 4.31 -41.54 -13.20
N LEU A 180 4.61 -41.74 -14.49
CA LEU A 180 4.78 -40.67 -15.47
C LEU A 180 3.42 -40.08 -15.93
N GLU A 181 2.38 -40.90 -16.08
CA GLU A 181 1.04 -40.39 -16.35
C GLU A 181 0.51 -39.56 -15.17
N LEU A 182 0.66 -40.05 -13.95
CA LEU A 182 0.34 -39.30 -12.73
C LEU A 182 1.17 -38.00 -12.65
N PHE A 183 2.46 -38.06 -13.00
CA PHE A 183 3.35 -36.90 -13.01
C PHE A 183 2.91 -35.85 -14.04
N TYR A 184 2.83 -36.18 -15.33
CA TYR A 184 2.47 -35.22 -16.38
C TYR A 184 1.04 -34.66 -16.22
N ARG A 185 0.10 -35.48 -15.71
CA ARG A 185 -1.26 -35.06 -15.34
C ARG A 185 -1.31 -34.21 -14.05
N SER A 186 -0.21 -34.16 -13.27
CA SER A 186 -0.06 -33.29 -12.09
C SER A 186 0.75 -32.01 -12.34
N THR A 187 1.63 -32.00 -13.34
CA THR A 187 2.43 -30.81 -13.72
C THR A 187 1.81 -29.98 -14.84
N GLY A 188 0.75 -30.46 -15.50
CA GLY A 188 0.10 -29.75 -16.60
C GLY A 188 0.87 -29.83 -17.92
N GLU A 189 1.68 -30.87 -18.10
CA GLU A 189 2.45 -31.13 -19.32
C GLU A 189 1.54 -31.74 -20.41
N TRP A 190 0.42 -31.05 -20.70
CA TRP A 190 -0.70 -31.58 -21.47
C TRP A 190 -0.35 -32.13 -22.86
N PRO A 191 0.56 -31.52 -23.66
CA PRO A 191 0.99 -32.11 -24.92
C PRO A 191 1.74 -33.45 -24.72
N THR A 192 2.59 -33.52 -23.69
CA THR A 192 3.35 -34.73 -23.33
C THR A 192 2.44 -35.81 -22.75
N LEU A 193 1.43 -35.43 -21.98
CA LEU A 193 0.38 -36.34 -21.50
C LEU A 193 -0.49 -36.85 -22.65
N ILE A 194 -0.89 -35.99 -23.59
CA ILE A 194 -1.61 -36.43 -24.81
C ILE A 194 -0.73 -37.36 -25.63
N GLU A 195 0.59 -37.12 -25.75
CA GLU A 195 1.49 -38.06 -26.41
C GLU A 195 1.56 -39.39 -25.64
N LEU A 196 1.73 -39.38 -24.32
CA LEU A 196 1.75 -40.59 -23.49
C LEU A 196 0.45 -41.39 -23.58
N LEU A 197 -0.70 -40.73 -23.42
CA LEU A 197 -2.03 -41.33 -23.53
C LEU A 197 -2.36 -41.79 -24.96
N SER A 198 -1.91 -41.08 -25.99
CA SER A 198 -2.09 -41.51 -27.39
C SER A 198 -1.20 -42.71 -27.74
N ARG A 199 0.06 -42.71 -27.29
CA ARG A 199 0.96 -43.87 -27.39
C ARG A 199 0.38 -45.07 -26.66
N ARG A 200 -0.23 -44.87 -25.49
CA ARG A 200 -0.96 -45.89 -24.72
C ARG A 200 -2.22 -46.37 -25.47
N ALA A 201 -3.07 -45.48 -25.95
CA ALA A 201 -4.32 -45.81 -26.64
C ALA A 201 -4.13 -46.54 -27.98
N VAL A 202 -2.99 -46.34 -28.67
CA VAL A 202 -2.56 -47.12 -29.84
C VAL A 202 -2.22 -48.60 -29.48
N HIS A 203 -2.13 -48.92 -28.19
CA HIS A 203 -1.82 -50.25 -27.67
C HIS A 203 -2.93 -50.83 -26.76
N VAL A 204 -4.14 -50.25 -26.79
CA VAL A 204 -5.35 -50.72 -26.07
C VAL A 204 -6.38 -51.29 -27.07
N GLU A 205 -7.14 -52.32 -26.66
CA GLU A 205 -8.03 -53.09 -27.55
C GLU A 205 -9.55 -52.91 -27.31
N ASP A 206 -10.00 -52.24 -26.23
CA ASP A 206 -11.43 -52.05 -25.91
C ASP A 206 -11.96 -50.68 -26.37
N ASP A 207 -13.15 -50.67 -27.00
CA ASP A 207 -13.79 -49.45 -27.49
C ASP A 207 -14.42 -48.60 -26.37
N ALA A 208 -14.76 -49.17 -25.19
CA ALA A 208 -15.26 -48.38 -24.06
C ALA A 208 -14.13 -47.70 -23.28
N GLU A 209 -13.05 -48.42 -22.96
CA GLU A 209 -11.81 -47.82 -22.44
C GLU A 209 -11.24 -46.76 -23.41
N ARG A 210 -11.35 -47.00 -24.71
CA ARG A 210 -10.95 -46.04 -25.75
C ARG A 210 -11.90 -44.85 -25.89
N ALA A 211 -13.21 -45.03 -25.76
CA ALA A 211 -14.16 -43.91 -25.69
C ALA A 211 -13.85 -43.01 -24.49
N GLU A 212 -13.51 -43.61 -23.34
CA GLU A 212 -13.12 -42.88 -22.14
C GLU A 212 -11.77 -42.17 -22.32
N LEU A 213 -10.74 -42.82 -22.89
CA LEU A 213 -9.46 -42.17 -23.23
C LEU A 213 -9.62 -41.03 -24.25
N LEU A 214 -10.52 -41.17 -25.23
CA LEU A 214 -10.84 -40.10 -26.18
C LEU A 214 -11.66 -38.96 -25.54
N ARG A 215 -12.54 -39.29 -24.59
CA ARG A 215 -13.24 -38.31 -23.76
C ARG A 215 -12.27 -37.56 -22.85
N GLU A 216 -11.26 -38.22 -22.27
CA GLU A 216 -10.18 -37.57 -21.52
C GLU A 216 -9.33 -36.67 -22.42
N VAL A 217 -8.97 -37.12 -23.64
CA VAL A 217 -8.24 -36.28 -24.61
C VAL A 217 -9.08 -35.06 -25.02
N GLY A 218 -10.38 -35.22 -25.29
CA GLY A 218 -11.30 -34.10 -25.57
C GLY A 218 -11.47 -33.14 -24.39
N LEU A 219 -11.50 -33.67 -23.16
CA LEU A 219 -11.51 -32.91 -21.93
C LEU A 219 -10.23 -32.05 -21.77
N ILE A 220 -9.06 -32.61 -22.10
CA ILE A 220 -7.78 -31.89 -22.09
C ILE A 220 -7.76 -30.82 -23.20
N TYR A 221 -8.29 -31.09 -24.40
CA TYR A 221 -8.40 -30.06 -25.44
C TYR A 221 -9.36 -28.91 -25.04
N ASP A 222 -10.51 -29.21 -24.43
CA ASP A 222 -11.52 -28.25 -23.99
C ASP A 222 -11.08 -27.40 -22.81
N ARG A 223 -10.65 -28.05 -21.72
CA ARG A 223 -10.37 -27.40 -20.43
C ARG A 223 -8.94 -26.87 -20.33
N GLU A 224 -7.96 -27.63 -20.83
CA GLU A 224 -6.55 -27.40 -20.53
C GLU A 224 -5.75 -26.73 -21.68
N LEU A 225 -6.08 -27.03 -22.93
CA LEU A 225 -5.46 -26.41 -24.12
C LEU A 225 -6.30 -25.29 -24.75
N GLY A 226 -7.61 -25.24 -24.47
CA GLY A 226 -8.52 -24.23 -25.02
C GLY A 226 -8.75 -24.33 -26.53
N ASP A 227 -8.45 -25.47 -27.15
CA ASP A 227 -8.70 -25.74 -28.56
C ASP A 227 -10.16 -26.14 -28.75
N ASP A 228 -11.04 -25.14 -28.86
CA ASP A 228 -12.49 -25.34 -29.07
C ASP A 228 -12.81 -26.27 -30.24
N SER A 229 -11.93 -26.35 -31.26
CA SER A 229 -12.05 -27.25 -32.40
C SER A 229 -11.71 -28.70 -32.04
N GLY A 230 -10.50 -28.95 -31.52
CA GLY A 230 -10.06 -30.28 -31.10
C GLY A 230 -10.94 -30.86 -29.98
N ALA A 231 -11.38 -30.01 -29.06
CA ALA A 231 -12.37 -30.30 -28.03
C ALA A 231 -13.69 -30.79 -28.62
N LEU A 232 -14.29 -29.99 -29.51
CA LEU A 232 -15.59 -30.26 -30.09
C LEU A 232 -15.57 -31.51 -30.99
N ASP A 233 -14.48 -31.76 -31.72
CA ASP A 233 -14.35 -32.98 -32.54
C ASP A 233 -14.10 -34.23 -31.69
N ALA A 234 -13.32 -34.16 -30.61
CA ALA A 234 -13.16 -35.27 -29.66
C ALA A 234 -14.48 -35.57 -28.90
N TYR A 235 -15.22 -34.54 -28.46
CA TYR A 235 -16.54 -34.74 -27.85
C TYR A 235 -17.61 -35.21 -28.85
N ARG A 236 -17.54 -34.84 -30.13
CA ARG A 236 -18.41 -35.41 -31.20
C ARG A 236 -18.13 -36.89 -31.43
N GLU A 237 -16.89 -37.34 -31.23
CA GLU A 237 -16.57 -38.77 -31.29
C GLU A 237 -17.04 -39.48 -30.02
N ALA A 238 -16.94 -38.84 -28.84
CA ALA A 238 -17.49 -39.37 -27.59
C ALA A 238 -19.04 -39.46 -27.59
N ASP A 239 -19.77 -38.41 -27.98
CA ASP A 239 -21.25 -38.41 -28.05
C ASP A 239 -21.79 -39.43 -29.07
N ARG A 240 -21.05 -39.66 -30.17
CA ARG A 240 -21.36 -40.72 -31.14
C ARG A 240 -21.22 -42.12 -30.56
N LEU A 241 -20.39 -42.29 -29.53
CA LEU A 241 -20.20 -43.55 -28.80
C LEU A 241 -21.16 -43.66 -27.60
N GLU A 242 -21.53 -42.54 -26.94
CA GLU A 242 -22.45 -42.51 -25.78
C GLU A 242 -23.26 -41.18 -25.67
N PRO A 243 -24.53 -41.12 -26.15
CA PRO A 243 -25.35 -39.90 -26.16
C PRO A 243 -26.05 -39.50 -24.84
N ASP A 244 -26.65 -38.30 -24.84
CA ASP A 244 -27.51 -37.70 -23.79
C ASP A 244 -26.85 -37.51 -22.40
N ARG A 245 -25.52 -37.64 -22.32
CA ARG A 245 -24.75 -37.38 -21.11
C ARG A 245 -24.78 -35.89 -20.73
N PRO A 246 -25.17 -35.51 -19.49
CA PRO A 246 -25.27 -34.10 -19.10
C PRO A 246 -23.97 -33.32 -19.28
N GLU A 247 -22.82 -33.94 -18.97
CA GLU A 247 -21.50 -33.34 -19.12
C GLU A 247 -21.19 -32.96 -20.58
N VAL A 248 -21.64 -33.80 -21.52
CA VAL A 248 -21.45 -33.62 -22.97
C VAL A 248 -22.48 -32.65 -23.54
N LEU A 249 -23.74 -32.73 -23.12
CA LEU A 249 -24.79 -31.78 -23.50
C LEU A 249 -24.47 -30.34 -23.04
N GLU A 250 -23.94 -30.17 -21.83
CA GLU A 250 -23.50 -28.85 -21.33
C GLU A 250 -22.28 -28.33 -22.09
N ALA A 251 -21.30 -29.20 -22.40
CA ALA A 251 -20.17 -28.85 -23.26
C ALA A 251 -20.62 -28.44 -24.67
N LEU A 252 -21.56 -29.18 -25.29
CA LEU A 252 -22.11 -28.87 -26.61
C LEU A 252 -22.89 -27.55 -26.62
N ALA A 253 -23.75 -27.30 -25.63
CA ALA A 253 -24.49 -26.04 -25.49
C ALA A 253 -23.55 -24.83 -25.38
N ARG A 254 -22.48 -24.97 -24.59
CA ARG A 254 -21.46 -23.94 -24.35
C ARG A 254 -20.57 -23.71 -25.57
N LEU A 255 -20.00 -24.77 -26.14
CA LEU A 255 -19.05 -24.69 -27.25
C LEU A 255 -19.75 -24.33 -28.57
N GLY A 256 -20.98 -24.82 -28.80
CA GLY A 256 -21.77 -24.45 -29.97
C GLY A 256 -22.01 -22.94 -30.05
N ALA A 257 -22.51 -22.35 -28.96
CA ALA A 257 -22.73 -20.90 -28.87
C ALA A 257 -21.44 -20.06 -29.00
N LYS A 258 -20.26 -20.64 -28.72
CA LYS A 258 -18.94 -20.00 -28.84
C LYS A 258 -18.36 -20.09 -30.26
N VAL A 259 -18.54 -21.23 -30.93
CA VAL A 259 -18.00 -21.53 -32.28
C VAL A 259 -18.92 -21.00 -33.41
N GLY A 260 -20.14 -20.58 -33.09
CA GLY A 260 -21.07 -19.92 -34.03
C GLY A 260 -22.22 -20.80 -34.55
N VAL A 261 -22.64 -21.78 -33.74
CA VAL A 261 -23.79 -22.66 -33.97
C VAL A 261 -25.10 -21.93 -33.59
N PRO A 262 -26.27 -22.23 -34.22
CA PRO A 262 -27.51 -21.48 -33.99
C PRO A 262 -28.01 -21.42 -32.53
N GLU A 263 -28.58 -20.28 -32.15
CA GLU A 263 -29.14 -20.03 -30.81
C GLU A 263 -30.28 -21.01 -30.43
N GLU A 264 -30.95 -21.61 -31.41
CA GLU A 264 -31.99 -22.63 -31.20
C GLU A 264 -31.43 -23.91 -30.58
N GLU A 265 -30.25 -24.38 -31.01
CA GLU A 265 -29.58 -25.57 -30.46
C GLU A 265 -29.14 -25.32 -29.01
N ALA A 266 -28.65 -24.11 -28.71
CA ALA A 266 -28.28 -23.69 -27.36
C ALA A 266 -29.49 -23.54 -26.43
N LEU A 267 -30.60 -22.97 -26.91
CA LEU A 267 -31.83 -22.83 -26.12
C LEU A 267 -32.50 -24.19 -25.88
N GLU A 268 -32.51 -25.11 -26.85
CA GLU A 268 -33.01 -26.47 -26.63
C GLU A 268 -32.16 -27.20 -25.58
N ALA A 269 -30.83 -27.15 -25.69
CA ALA A 269 -29.94 -27.78 -24.71
C ALA A 269 -30.11 -27.18 -23.31
N LEU A 270 -30.27 -25.86 -23.17
CA LEU A 270 -30.57 -25.20 -21.89
C LEU A 270 -31.95 -25.57 -21.33
N GLN A 271 -32.96 -25.82 -22.16
CA GLN A 271 -34.27 -26.28 -21.70
C GLN A 271 -34.27 -27.77 -21.32
N ARG A 272 -33.54 -28.62 -22.06
CA ARG A 272 -33.26 -30.02 -21.69
C ARG A 272 -32.51 -30.09 -20.36
N LEU A 273 -31.50 -29.24 -20.18
CA LEU A 273 -30.77 -29.09 -18.92
C LEU A 273 -31.72 -28.65 -17.80
N ALA A 274 -32.48 -27.55 -17.97
CA ALA A 274 -33.45 -27.06 -16.96
C ALA A 274 -34.52 -28.09 -16.55
N ALA A 275 -34.87 -29.03 -17.43
CA ALA A 275 -35.79 -30.13 -17.16
C ALA A 275 -35.12 -31.31 -16.44
N ALA A 276 -33.83 -31.55 -16.67
CA ALA A 276 -33.01 -32.49 -15.91
C ALA A 276 -32.60 -31.95 -14.53
N THR A 277 -32.56 -30.61 -14.36
CA THR A 277 -32.19 -29.92 -13.12
C THR A 277 -33.24 -30.07 -12.01
N VAL A 278 -32.91 -30.84 -10.97
CA VAL A 278 -33.82 -31.14 -9.85
C VAL A 278 -33.85 -30.03 -8.79
N ASP A 279 -32.69 -29.47 -8.46
CA ASP A 279 -32.54 -28.49 -7.39
C ASP A 279 -33.26 -27.16 -7.75
N PRO A 280 -34.15 -26.60 -6.89
CA PRO A 280 -34.79 -25.31 -7.15
C PRO A 280 -33.83 -24.17 -7.44
N ILE A 281 -32.63 -24.30 -6.88
CA ILE A 281 -31.60 -23.31 -6.84
C ILE A 281 -30.77 -23.36 -8.14
N GLU A 282 -30.22 -24.52 -8.51
CA GLU A 282 -29.70 -24.75 -9.87
C GLU A 282 -30.71 -24.31 -10.93
N ARG A 283 -31.97 -24.73 -10.78
CA ARG A 283 -33.05 -24.48 -11.74
C ARG A 283 -33.33 -22.99 -11.87
N ALA A 284 -33.43 -22.23 -10.78
CA ALA A 284 -33.61 -20.79 -10.84
C ALA A 284 -32.41 -20.05 -11.47
N ARG A 285 -31.23 -20.69 -11.53
CA ARG A 285 -30.09 -20.23 -12.36
C ARG A 285 -30.33 -20.46 -13.85
N VAL A 286 -30.67 -21.70 -14.25
CA VAL A 286 -30.97 -22.02 -15.67
C VAL A 286 -32.19 -21.24 -16.16
N LEU A 287 -33.25 -21.13 -15.35
CA LEU A 287 -34.46 -20.36 -15.67
C LEU A 287 -34.16 -18.87 -15.89
N CYS A 288 -33.15 -18.30 -15.25
CA CYS A 288 -32.75 -16.91 -15.49
C CYS A 288 -31.71 -16.72 -16.60
N GLN A 289 -30.93 -17.75 -16.96
CA GLN A 289 -30.22 -17.79 -18.23
C GLN A 289 -31.24 -17.84 -19.39
N ALA A 290 -32.23 -18.74 -19.29
CA ALA A 290 -33.36 -18.81 -20.19
C ALA A 290 -34.23 -17.53 -20.17
N ALA A 291 -34.38 -16.84 -19.04
CA ALA A 291 -35.13 -15.58 -18.96
C ALA A 291 -34.45 -14.45 -19.73
N GLU A 292 -33.12 -14.32 -19.68
CA GLU A 292 -32.40 -13.28 -20.42
C GLU A 292 -32.44 -13.56 -21.94
N ILE A 293 -32.39 -14.83 -22.37
CA ILE A 293 -32.62 -15.21 -23.78
C ILE A 293 -34.08 -14.94 -24.17
N ALA A 294 -35.06 -15.35 -23.36
CA ALA A 294 -36.48 -15.17 -23.63
C ALA A 294 -36.93 -13.69 -23.61
N LYS A 295 -36.28 -12.84 -22.80
CA LYS A 295 -36.50 -11.38 -22.72
C LYS A 295 -36.23 -10.64 -24.03
N LEU A 296 -35.45 -11.22 -24.94
CA LEU A 296 -35.27 -10.73 -26.30
C LEU A 296 -36.51 -10.97 -27.20
N GLN A 297 -37.49 -11.77 -26.74
CA GLN A 297 -38.67 -12.16 -27.52
C GLN A 297 -40.02 -11.97 -26.78
N ASP A 298 -40.14 -12.29 -25.47
CA ASP A 298 -41.36 -12.09 -24.67
C ASP A 298 -41.07 -11.63 -23.23
N TRP A 299 -41.57 -10.43 -22.90
CA TRP A 299 -41.41 -9.77 -21.60
C TRP A 299 -42.24 -10.38 -20.45
N ASN A 300 -43.37 -11.02 -20.75
CA ASN A 300 -44.20 -11.69 -19.74
C ASN A 300 -43.60 -13.03 -19.35
N VAL A 301 -43.06 -13.77 -20.32
CA VAL A 301 -42.26 -14.98 -20.06
C VAL A 301 -41.03 -14.61 -19.23
N ALA A 302 -40.31 -13.55 -19.60
CA ALA A 302 -39.19 -13.05 -18.81
C ALA A 302 -39.60 -12.65 -17.38
N GLN A 303 -40.68 -11.87 -17.18
CA GLN A 303 -41.15 -11.52 -15.83
C GLN A 303 -41.52 -12.76 -15.02
N GLN A 304 -42.21 -13.75 -15.60
CA GLN A 304 -42.58 -14.98 -14.89
C GLN A 304 -41.37 -15.84 -14.54
N LEU A 305 -40.39 -15.98 -15.42
CA LEU A 305 -39.15 -16.71 -15.12
C LEU A 305 -38.35 -15.98 -14.03
N PHE A 306 -38.26 -14.66 -14.13
CA PHE A 306 -37.64 -13.81 -13.13
C PHE A 306 -38.35 -13.88 -11.78
N GLU A 307 -39.68 -13.82 -11.71
CA GLU A 307 -40.46 -13.95 -10.46
C GLU A 307 -40.47 -15.37 -9.89
N ARG A 308 -40.41 -16.41 -10.73
CA ARG A 308 -40.28 -17.81 -10.29
C ARG A 308 -38.92 -18.06 -9.69
N ALA A 309 -37.85 -17.63 -10.37
CA ALA A 309 -36.54 -17.57 -9.73
C ALA A 309 -36.62 -16.66 -8.49
N ARG A 310 -37.43 -15.58 -8.54
CA ARG A 310 -37.67 -14.72 -7.39
C ARG A 310 -38.49 -15.35 -6.22
N ALA A 311 -38.75 -16.66 -6.27
CA ALA A 311 -39.57 -17.41 -5.31
C ALA A 311 -39.08 -18.84 -5.04
N ASP A 312 -38.46 -19.52 -6.02
CA ASP A 312 -37.75 -20.82 -5.85
C ASP A 312 -36.68 -20.70 -4.74
N ASP A 313 -36.19 -19.48 -4.48
CA ASP A 313 -35.19 -19.15 -3.48
C ASP A 313 -35.40 -17.64 -3.07
N PRO A 314 -35.32 -17.23 -1.78
CA PRO A 314 -35.40 -15.86 -1.22
C PRO A 314 -34.72 -14.59 -1.79
N ASP A 315 -33.68 -14.71 -2.64
CA ASP A 315 -32.54 -13.80 -2.64
C ASP A 315 -31.67 -13.56 -3.99
N LEU A 316 -31.67 -12.55 -4.91
CA LEU A 316 -30.52 -12.30 -5.87
C LEU A 316 -30.28 -10.82 -6.32
N ILE A 317 -29.49 -10.59 -7.38
CA ILE A 317 -29.21 -9.34 -8.08
C ILE A 317 -29.98 -9.23 -9.41
N ALA A 318 -29.75 -10.12 -10.34
CA ALA A 318 -30.20 -10.05 -11.73
C ALA A 318 -31.71 -9.88 -12.02
N ALA A 319 -32.67 -10.11 -11.10
CA ALA A 319 -34.13 -10.02 -11.40
C ALA A 319 -35.21 -9.94 -10.26
N VAL A 320 -35.23 -9.11 -9.21
CA VAL A 320 -34.52 -7.85 -8.91
C VAL A 320 -34.09 -7.16 -10.18
N ASP A 321 -32.84 -6.73 -10.45
CA ASP A 321 -32.50 -5.78 -11.54
C ASP A 321 -33.24 -6.00 -12.89
N GLY A 322 -33.47 -7.24 -13.34
CA GLY A 322 -34.47 -7.60 -14.37
C GLY A 322 -35.93 -7.22 -14.06
N LEU A 323 -36.59 -7.83 -13.07
CA LEU A 323 -37.94 -7.46 -12.56
C LEU A 323 -38.08 -5.98 -12.18
N VAL A 324 -36.96 -5.36 -11.89
CA VAL A 324 -36.79 -4.01 -11.36
C VAL A 324 -36.72 -3.02 -12.50
N VAL A 325 -35.86 -3.24 -13.50
CA VAL A 325 -35.96 -2.61 -14.81
C VAL A 325 -37.40 -2.72 -15.34
N LEU A 326 -38.05 -3.88 -15.21
CA LEU A 326 -39.47 -4.06 -15.56
C LEU A 326 -40.44 -3.21 -14.72
N LEU A 327 -40.20 -2.98 -13.42
CA LEU A 327 -41.01 -2.11 -12.56
C LEU A 327 -40.73 -0.60 -12.75
N ARG A 328 -39.49 -0.23 -13.13
CA ARG A 328 -39.15 1.11 -13.61
C ARG A 328 -40.00 1.45 -14.82
N ASP A 329 -39.97 0.55 -15.80
CA ASP A 329 -40.53 0.78 -17.13
C ASP A 329 -42.06 0.72 -17.12
N ARG A 330 -42.66 0.24 -16.02
CA ARG A 330 -44.09 0.35 -15.69
C ARG A 330 -44.45 1.57 -14.83
N GLY A 331 -43.50 2.39 -14.42
CA GLY A 331 -43.75 3.58 -13.60
C GLY A 331 -44.21 3.28 -12.17
N GLN A 332 -44.03 2.06 -11.66
CA GLN A 332 -44.43 1.65 -10.31
C GLN A 332 -43.40 2.14 -9.28
N LEU A 333 -43.31 3.47 -9.13
CA LEU A 333 -42.18 4.07 -8.44
C LEU A 333 -42.18 3.70 -6.94
N PRO A 334 -43.20 4.02 -6.11
CA PRO A 334 -43.15 3.72 -4.68
C PRO A 334 -43.09 2.23 -4.34
N GLU A 335 -43.58 1.36 -5.22
CA GLU A 335 -43.50 -0.10 -5.05
C GLU A 335 -42.11 -0.63 -5.38
N ALA A 336 -41.41 -0.02 -6.33
CA ALA A 336 -39.99 -0.25 -6.48
C ALA A 336 -39.23 0.38 -5.30
N ILE A 337 -39.60 1.58 -4.80
CA ILE A 337 -39.26 2.13 -3.45
C ILE A 337 -39.84 1.25 -2.31
N SER A 338 -40.15 -0.03 -2.58
CA SER A 338 -40.23 -1.06 -1.55
C SER A 338 -39.81 -2.49 -1.97
N LEU A 339 -39.89 -2.94 -3.24
CA LEU A 339 -39.50 -4.31 -3.65
C LEU A 339 -38.00 -4.45 -3.69
N LEU A 340 -37.39 -3.66 -4.59
CA LEU A 340 -35.97 -3.41 -4.52
C LEU A 340 -35.76 -3.09 -3.03
N GLU A 341 -36.56 -2.17 -2.46
CA GLU A 341 -36.29 -1.48 -1.19
C GLU A 341 -36.49 -2.44 -0.05
N ARG A 342 -36.67 -3.76 -0.21
CA ARG A 342 -36.80 -4.79 0.86
C ARG A 342 -35.69 -5.83 0.96
N ALA A 343 -34.74 -5.77 0.05
CA ALA A 343 -33.41 -6.32 0.10
C ALA A 343 -32.59 -6.01 1.42
N ALA A 344 -31.64 -5.08 1.51
CA ALA A 344 -30.44 -5.14 2.39
C ALA A 344 -30.43 -5.22 3.96
N ALA A 345 -31.54 -5.31 4.73
CA ALA A 345 -31.53 -5.85 6.15
C ALA A 345 -31.38 -7.36 6.16
N ARG A 346 -31.62 -7.90 4.98
CA ARG A 346 -30.93 -9.04 4.49
C ARG A 346 -29.46 -8.63 4.55
N ASP A 347 -28.81 -9.13 5.59
CA ASP A 347 -27.70 -8.45 6.21
C ASP A 347 -26.34 -9.00 5.74
N THR A 348 -26.10 -9.39 4.51
CA THR A 348 -24.79 -9.39 3.76
C THR A 348 -25.07 -9.01 2.30
N LEU A 349 -26.12 -8.26 1.99
CA LEU A 349 -26.35 -7.70 0.65
C LEU A 349 -25.39 -6.55 0.38
N VAL A 350 -24.17 -6.78 0.87
CA VAL A 350 -23.40 -5.81 1.60
C VAL A 350 -23.04 -4.68 0.68
N ASP A 351 -22.51 -5.19 -0.40
CA ASP A 351 -21.73 -4.60 -1.40
C ASP A 351 -22.68 -3.72 -2.18
N GLU A 352 -23.83 -4.27 -2.56
CA GLU A 352 -24.83 -3.52 -3.27
C GLU A 352 -25.77 -2.73 -2.30
N ARG A 353 -25.43 -2.56 -0.99
CA ARG A 353 -26.10 -1.61 -0.05
C ARG A 353 -25.84 -0.11 -0.37
N SER A 354 -26.22 0.27 -1.59
CA SER A 354 -25.27 0.96 -2.44
C SER A 354 -25.97 1.81 -3.56
N ARG A 355 -26.29 1.42 -4.83
CA ARG A 355 -26.92 2.22 -5.96
C ARG A 355 -28.38 1.93 -5.92
N TRP A 356 -28.63 0.68 -5.70
CA TRP A 356 -29.55 0.19 -4.74
C TRP A 356 -29.65 0.97 -3.39
N LEU A 357 -28.88 2.05 -3.11
CA LEU A 357 -29.13 3.22 -2.23
C LEU A 357 -28.92 4.59 -2.94
N ALA A 358 -28.34 4.62 -4.14
CA ALA A 358 -28.39 5.71 -5.11
C ALA A 358 -29.78 6.08 -5.54
N ASP A 359 -30.46 5.17 -6.21
CA ASP A 359 -31.63 5.43 -7.02
C ASP A 359 -33.12 5.19 -6.49
N ALA A 360 -33.60 5.78 -5.37
CA ALA A 360 -35.02 6.04 -4.87
C ALA A 360 -35.07 7.23 -3.94
N ALA A 361 -34.12 7.29 -3.03
CA ALA A 361 -33.11 8.31 -3.08
C ALA A 361 -33.09 8.92 -4.54
N ASP A 362 -32.57 8.34 -5.65
CA ASP A 362 -32.98 8.64 -7.05
C ASP A 362 -34.46 8.27 -7.39
N TYR A 363 -35.44 8.66 -6.60
CA TYR A 363 -36.82 8.91 -7.03
C TYR A 363 -37.53 9.88 -6.08
N CYS A 364 -36.91 10.23 -4.95
CA CYS A 364 -37.48 11.11 -3.95
C CYS A 364 -37.66 12.51 -4.54
N VAL A 365 -36.81 12.98 -5.46
CA VAL A 365 -37.00 14.24 -6.23
C VAL A 365 -37.90 14.04 -7.45
N ALA A 366 -37.91 12.89 -8.09
CA ALA A 366 -39.00 12.53 -9.00
C ALA A 366 -40.36 12.40 -8.28
N LEU A 367 -40.37 12.40 -6.94
CA LEU A 367 -41.53 12.55 -6.05
C LEU A 367 -41.51 13.88 -5.24
N GLY A 368 -40.54 14.77 -5.49
CA GLY A 368 -40.39 16.10 -4.87
C GLY A 368 -39.89 16.21 -3.41
N ASP A 369 -39.65 15.12 -2.69
CA ASP A 369 -39.16 15.14 -1.30
C ASP A 369 -37.65 15.41 -1.25
N THR A 370 -37.25 16.68 -1.09
CA THR A 370 -35.86 17.13 -1.12
C THR A 370 -35.05 16.89 0.16
N GLU A 371 -35.66 16.40 1.27
CA GLU A 371 -34.94 16.12 2.54
C GLU A 371 -34.95 14.62 2.89
N ARG A 372 -35.98 13.86 2.45
CA ARG A 372 -35.74 12.51 1.87
C ARG A 372 -34.96 12.59 0.54
N ALA A 373 -34.55 13.81 0.15
CA ALA A 373 -33.36 14.12 -0.65
C ALA A 373 -32.12 14.77 0.07
N LYS A 374 -31.95 14.99 1.41
CA LYS A 374 -30.60 15.28 2.03
C LYS A 374 -29.98 14.34 3.12
N GLY A 375 -30.73 13.53 3.90
CA GLY A 375 -30.21 12.30 4.62
C GLY A 375 -29.75 11.08 3.73
N LEU A 376 -30.37 9.86 3.83
CA LEU A 376 -30.23 8.59 3.00
C LEU A 376 -29.10 8.43 1.97
N TYR A 377 -28.96 9.31 0.97
CA TYR A 377 -27.94 9.21 -0.07
C TYR A 377 -26.78 10.24 0.01
N ARG A 378 -26.80 11.31 0.85
CA ARG A 378 -25.52 11.81 1.44
C ARG A 378 -24.77 10.64 2.09
N ALA A 379 -25.66 9.90 2.71
CA ALA A 379 -25.58 8.65 3.37
C ALA A 379 -25.48 7.41 2.42
N ALA A 380 -25.34 7.60 1.12
CA ALA A 380 -24.98 6.54 0.19
C ALA A 380 -24.09 7.04 -0.91
N ARG A 381 -23.42 8.16 -0.68
CA ARG A 381 -22.01 8.12 -0.30
C ARG A 381 -21.62 7.43 0.95
N ALA A 382 -22.52 7.17 1.88
CA ALA A 382 -22.19 6.55 3.15
C ALA A 382 -22.08 5.06 3.24
N ALA A 383 -21.93 4.44 2.08
CA ALA A 383 -21.26 3.19 1.94
C ALA A 383 -19.83 3.35 1.31
N ASP A 384 -19.57 4.31 0.40
CA ASP A 384 -18.34 4.45 -0.39
C ASP A 384 -18.09 5.85 -1.07
N PRO A 385 -16.86 6.24 -1.49
CA PRO A 385 -16.49 7.51 -2.14
C PRO A 385 -16.80 7.78 -3.60
N THR A 386 -16.96 6.76 -4.42
CA THR A 386 -16.38 6.75 -5.76
C THR A 386 -17.21 7.14 -6.98
N ASN A 387 -18.50 6.81 -7.11
CA ASN A 387 -19.36 7.32 -8.18
C ASN A 387 -19.40 8.82 -8.25
N HIS A 388 -19.32 9.29 -9.49
CA HIS A 388 -19.42 10.69 -9.78
C HIS A 388 -20.88 11.09 -10.11
N LYS A 389 -21.78 10.13 -10.41
CA LYS A 389 -23.26 10.34 -10.44
C LYS A 389 -23.76 11.03 -9.17
N ALA A 390 -23.17 10.59 -8.07
CA ALA A 390 -23.23 11.19 -6.75
C ALA A 390 -22.77 12.64 -6.70
N GLY A 391 -21.50 12.81 -7.10
CA GLY A 391 -20.79 14.06 -7.01
C GLY A 391 -21.56 15.14 -7.72
N THR A 392 -21.92 14.87 -8.97
CA THR A 392 -22.64 15.79 -9.85
C THR A 392 -23.96 16.24 -9.26
N ALA A 393 -24.85 15.35 -8.86
CA ALA A 393 -26.25 15.76 -8.78
C ALA A 393 -26.69 16.28 -7.38
N LEU A 394 -25.88 16.05 -6.33
CA LEU A 394 -25.95 16.85 -5.09
C LEU A 394 -25.10 18.13 -5.20
N VAL A 395 -24.27 18.32 -6.24
CA VAL A 395 -23.81 19.69 -6.58
C VAL A 395 -25.00 20.46 -7.11
N GLU A 396 -25.74 19.86 -8.05
CA GLU A 396 -26.91 20.48 -8.68
C GLU A 396 -27.95 20.91 -7.64
N LEU A 397 -28.42 20.02 -6.76
CA LEU A 397 -29.43 20.43 -5.77
C LEU A 397 -28.87 21.27 -4.61
N CYS A 398 -27.60 21.13 -4.16
CA CYS A 398 -27.04 22.09 -3.19
C CYS A 398 -26.88 23.49 -3.80
N TRP A 399 -26.70 23.59 -5.12
CA TRP A 399 -26.73 24.85 -5.86
C TRP A 399 -28.15 25.41 -5.89
N ASP A 400 -29.14 24.60 -6.28
CA ASP A 400 -30.55 25.01 -6.35
C ASP A 400 -31.16 25.36 -4.99
N THR A 401 -30.73 24.71 -3.90
CA THR A 401 -31.10 25.11 -2.53
C THR A 401 -30.29 26.28 -1.97
N GLY A 402 -29.38 26.87 -2.76
CA GLY A 402 -28.59 28.06 -2.38
C GLY A 402 -27.49 27.79 -1.33
N SER A 403 -27.18 26.53 -1.04
CA SER A 403 -26.25 26.10 0.01
C SER A 403 -24.79 26.21 -0.44
N LEU A 404 -24.37 27.39 -0.91
CA LEU A 404 -23.04 27.64 -1.49
C LEU A 404 -21.87 27.22 -0.58
N VAL A 405 -22.08 27.25 0.74
CA VAL A 405 -21.08 26.84 1.75
C VAL A 405 -20.93 25.32 1.83
N GLU A 406 -22.01 24.55 1.66
CA GLU A 406 -21.93 23.08 1.52
C GLU A 406 -21.38 22.68 0.14
N LEU A 407 -21.73 23.46 -0.88
CA LEU A 407 -21.41 23.25 -2.30
C LEU A 407 -19.91 23.41 -2.64
N ALA A 408 -19.20 24.32 -1.96
CA ALA A 408 -17.79 24.58 -2.21
C ALA A 408 -16.86 23.37 -1.93
N PRO A 409 -16.82 22.76 -0.71
CA PRO A 409 -15.93 21.63 -0.43
C PRO A 409 -16.21 20.42 -1.34
N ILE A 410 -17.45 20.29 -1.79
CA ILE A 410 -17.90 19.30 -2.77
C ILE A 410 -17.31 19.56 -4.15
N LEU A 411 -17.44 20.78 -4.68
CA LEU A 411 -16.86 21.14 -5.98
C LEU A 411 -15.33 21.00 -5.96
N ASP A 412 -14.70 21.35 -4.84
CA ASP A 412 -13.26 21.18 -4.64
C ASP A 412 -12.87 19.70 -4.51
N GLU A 413 -13.73 18.81 -3.96
CA GLU A 413 -13.56 17.35 -3.97
C GLU A 413 -13.65 16.79 -5.40
N LEU A 414 -14.60 17.25 -6.21
CA LEU A 414 -14.78 16.82 -7.60
C LEU A 414 -13.69 17.34 -8.53
N CYS A 415 -13.19 18.56 -8.30
CA CYS A 415 -12.04 19.10 -9.03
C CYS A 415 -10.73 18.39 -8.66
N ARG A 416 -10.69 17.66 -7.53
CA ARG A 416 -9.57 16.79 -7.15
C ARG A 416 -9.72 15.36 -7.68
N SER A 417 -10.94 14.85 -7.89
CA SER A 417 -11.21 13.49 -8.38
C SER A 417 -11.45 13.39 -9.90
N THR A 418 -11.34 14.48 -10.67
CA THR A 418 -11.70 14.53 -12.11
C THR A 418 -10.51 14.97 -12.98
N GLU A 419 -10.20 14.19 -14.02
CA GLU A 419 -9.02 14.38 -14.88
C GLU A 419 -9.31 14.97 -16.29
N ASP A 420 -10.58 15.19 -16.66
CA ASP A 420 -11.00 15.67 -18.00
C ASP A 420 -10.91 17.21 -18.17
N PRO A 421 -10.10 17.74 -19.13
CA PRO A 421 -9.95 19.17 -19.38
C PRO A 421 -11.23 19.93 -19.76
N SER A 422 -12.20 19.31 -20.43
CA SER A 422 -13.41 20.00 -20.90
C SER A 422 -14.41 20.20 -19.78
N ARG A 423 -14.65 19.14 -18.98
CA ARG A 423 -15.39 19.22 -17.72
C ARG A 423 -14.68 20.16 -16.74
N LEU A 424 -13.34 20.12 -16.70
CA LEU A 424 -12.54 21.06 -15.92
C LEU A 424 -12.74 22.53 -16.34
N ARG A 425 -12.84 22.89 -17.63
CA ARG A 425 -13.21 24.28 -18.03
C ARG A 425 -14.61 24.65 -17.54
N GLY A 426 -15.56 23.72 -17.60
CA GLY A 426 -16.93 23.89 -17.08
C GLY A 426 -16.95 24.17 -15.58
N TYR A 427 -16.35 23.26 -14.79
CA TYR A 427 -16.21 23.43 -13.35
C TYR A 427 -15.35 24.64 -12.98
N LEU A 428 -14.34 25.01 -13.77
CA LEU A 428 -13.57 26.25 -13.58
C LEU A 428 -14.42 27.48 -13.80
N LEU A 429 -15.30 27.54 -14.82
CA LEU A 429 -16.18 28.69 -15.05
C LEU A 429 -17.38 28.74 -14.07
N GLN A 430 -17.85 27.60 -13.58
CA GLN A 430 -18.79 27.57 -12.46
C GLN A 430 -18.09 28.01 -11.16
N ARG A 431 -16.89 27.51 -10.89
CA ARG A 431 -16.02 27.95 -9.79
C ARG A 431 -15.59 29.40 -9.96
N SER A 432 -15.50 29.95 -11.17
CA SER A 432 -15.25 31.37 -11.50
C SER A 432 -16.37 32.26 -10.97
N LYS A 433 -17.60 31.78 -11.11
CA LYS A 433 -18.80 32.50 -10.69
C LYS A 433 -19.09 32.29 -9.20
N VAL A 434 -19.07 31.05 -8.70
CA VAL A 434 -19.13 30.77 -7.25
C VAL A 434 -18.01 31.52 -6.52
N ALA A 435 -16.81 31.62 -7.13
CA ALA A 435 -15.76 32.49 -6.66
C ALA A 435 -16.21 33.95 -6.62
N ALA A 436 -16.53 34.57 -7.77
CA ALA A 436 -16.94 35.98 -7.83
C ALA A 436 -18.10 36.34 -6.89
N ASP A 437 -19.11 35.47 -6.79
CA ASP A 437 -20.31 35.65 -5.96
C ASP A 437 -20.01 35.43 -4.46
N LEU A 438 -18.98 34.63 -4.11
CA LEU A 438 -18.36 34.56 -2.78
C LEU A 438 -17.20 35.57 -2.58
N GLY A 439 -16.94 36.46 -3.55
CA GLY A 439 -15.94 37.54 -3.52
C GLY A 439 -14.60 37.29 -4.22
N ASP A 440 -14.30 36.06 -4.62
CA ASP A 440 -13.04 35.62 -5.23
C ASP A 440 -12.94 35.99 -6.74
N ARG A 441 -12.74 37.28 -7.01
CA ARG A 441 -12.42 37.81 -8.37
C ARG A 441 -11.18 37.17 -9.01
N THR A 442 -10.36 36.45 -8.25
CA THR A 442 -9.12 35.81 -8.70
C THR A 442 -9.36 34.40 -9.22
N GLY A 443 -10.09 33.55 -8.51
CA GLY A 443 -10.70 32.34 -9.06
C GLY A 443 -11.60 32.68 -10.24
N ALA A 444 -12.28 33.83 -10.19
CA ALA A 444 -13.00 34.38 -11.33
C ALA A 444 -12.05 34.60 -12.53
N ARG A 445 -11.05 35.49 -12.42
CA ARG A 445 -10.14 35.84 -13.53
C ARG A 445 -9.21 34.70 -13.95
N VAL A 446 -8.77 33.80 -13.06
CA VAL A 446 -7.94 32.65 -13.45
C VAL A 446 -8.75 31.67 -14.29
N ALA A 447 -10.01 31.43 -13.96
CA ALA A 447 -10.91 30.69 -14.83
C ALA A 447 -11.32 31.49 -16.08
N LEU A 448 -11.40 32.82 -16.01
CA LEU A 448 -11.70 33.68 -17.15
C LEU A 448 -10.51 33.78 -18.14
N THR A 449 -9.27 33.71 -17.66
CA THR A 449 -8.05 33.69 -18.48
C THR A 449 -7.76 32.27 -18.95
N ARG A 450 -7.94 31.23 -18.12
CA ARG A 450 -8.13 29.84 -18.60
C ARG A 450 -9.43 29.64 -19.42
N ALA A 451 -10.15 30.71 -19.76
CA ALA A 451 -11.24 30.72 -20.74
C ALA A 451 -10.97 31.63 -21.95
N VAL A 452 -10.25 32.75 -21.80
CA VAL A 452 -9.86 33.71 -22.86
C VAL A 452 -8.57 33.30 -23.58
N ASP A 453 -7.65 32.64 -22.88
CA ASP A 453 -6.55 31.88 -23.51
C ASP A 453 -7.09 30.65 -24.28
N LEU A 454 -8.38 30.33 -24.07
CA LEU A 454 -9.14 29.39 -24.88
C LEU A 454 -10.11 30.09 -25.88
N ASP A 455 -10.27 31.44 -25.87
CA ASP A 455 -11.08 32.25 -26.83
C ASP A 455 -10.94 33.82 -26.69
N PRO A 456 -10.30 34.57 -27.63
CA PRO A 456 -9.97 36.01 -27.42
C PRO A 456 -10.82 37.14 -28.08
N ILE A 457 -12.02 36.93 -28.65
CA ILE A 457 -12.61 37.89 -29.64
C ILE A 457 -13.50 39.06 -29.11
N ASP A 458 -13.93 39.09 -27.84
CA ASP A 458 -15.05 39.93 -27.35
C ASP A 458 -14.76 41.46 -27.18
N PHE A 459 -15.79 42.32 -27.03
CA PHE A 459 -15.71 43.78 -26.76
C PHE A 459 -16.00 44.18 -25.31
N GLU A 460 -16.90 43.56 -24.55
CA GLU A 460 -17.07 43.99 -23.14
C GLU A 460 -15.85 43.56 -22.29
N PRO A 461 -15.32 42.33 -22.44
CA PRO A 461 -13.94 41.96 -22.10
C PRO A 461 -12.83 42.79 -22.81
N ARG A 462 -13.17 43.82 -23.60
CA ARG A 462 -12.27 44.81 -24.21
C ARG A 462 -12.53 46.26 -23.77
N ARG A 463 -13.71 46.61 -23.25
CA ARG A 463 -14.15 47.96 -22.80
C ARG A 463 -14.16 48.08 -21.28
N GLU A 464 -14.64 47.06 -20.57
CA GLU A 464 -14.19 46.82 -19.19
C GLU A 464 -12.66 46.82 -19.21
N LEU A 465 -12.07 46.08 -20.16
CA LEU A 465 -10.64 46.12 -20.41
C LEU A 465 -10.13 47.41 -21.09
N ALA A 466 -10.95 48.38 -21.52
CA ALA A 466 -10.48 49.67 -22.07
C ALA A 466 -10.38 50.76 -20.99
N HIS A 467 -11.32 50.76 -20.04
CA HIS A 467 -11.13 51.48 -18.79
C HIS A 467 -9.98 50.82 -18.01
N MET A 468 -9.96 49.48 -17.90
CA MET A 468 -8.74 48.72 -17.56
C MET A 468 -7.71 48.64 -18.72
N LEU A 469 -7.67 49.62 -19.64
CA LEU A 469 -6.49 49.94 -20.50
C LEU A 469 -5.94 51.32 -20.14
N PHE A 470 -6.78 52.34 -19.89
CA PHE A 470 -6.29 53.68 -19.50
C PHE A 470 -5.92 53.74 -18.00
N GLU A 471 -6.79 53.24 -17.11
CA GLU A 471 -6.43 53.00 -15.70
C GLU A 471 -5.29 51.98 -15.59
N ALA A 472 -5.23 51.02 -16.51
CA ALA A 472 -4.13 50.06 -16.64
C ALA A 472 -2.99 50.54 -17.56
N GLN A 473 -2.91 51.85 -17.83
CA GLN A 473 -1.74 52.55 -18.37
C GLN A 473 -1.17 52.01 -19.70
N GLN A 474 -1.98 51.32 -20.52
CA GLN A 474 -1.61 50.84 -21.85
C GLN A 474 -1.68 51.97 -22.88
N PHE A 475 -0.97 53.08 -22.64
CA PHE A 475 -1.05 54.33 -23.41
C PHE A 475 -0.81 54.18 -24.92
N ALA A 476 -0.14 53.12 -25.41
CA ALA A 476 -0.02 52.87 -26.86
C ALA A 476 -1.28 52.26 -27.51
N LYS A 477 -2.14 51.60 -26.74
CA LYS A 477 -3.48 51.13 -27.17
C LYS A 477 -4.58 52.11 -26.75
N ALA A 478 -4.37 52.81 -25.62
CA ALA A 478 -5.27 53.85 -25.15
C ALA A 478 -5.11 55.14 -25.97
N ARG A 479 -3.91 55.59 -26.38
CA ARG A 479 -3.71 56.76 -27.28
C ARG A 479 -4.65 56.74 -28.50
N PRO A 480 -4.69 55.70 -29.35
CA PRO A 480 -5.63 55.68 -30.47
C PRO A 480 -7.11 55.56 -30.03
N LEU A 481 -7.38 55.20 -28.77
CA LEU A 481 -8.68 55.24 -28.10
C LEU A 481 -8.84 56.49 -27.18
N LEU A 482 -8.04 57.55 -27.37
CA LEU A 482 -8.01 58.79 -26.56
C LEU A 482 -7.84 60.03 -27.43
N GLU A 483 -6.89 60.02 -28.37
CA GLU A 483 -6.84 60.98 -29.48
C GLU A 483 -8.09 60.79 -30.34
N GLY A 484 -8.45 59.53 -30.63
CA GLY A 484 -9.76 59.14 -31.16
C GLY A 484 -10.95 59.28 -30.19
N LEU A 485 -10.80 60.04 -29.10
CA LEU A 485 -11.88 60.62 -28.29
C LEU A 485 -11.78 62.15 -28.17
N LEU A 486 -10.62 62.74 -28.51
CA LEU A 486 -10.32 64.17 -28.47
C LEU A 486 -10.62 64.85 -29.80
N GLU A 487 -10.60 64.11 -30.92
CA GLU A 487 -10.99 64.61 -32.24
C GLU A 487 -12.51 64.85 -32.38
N ASP A 488 -13.35 64.27 -31.50
CA ASP A 488 -14.79 64.55 -31.37
C ASP A 488 -15.06 65.82 -30.52
N GLU A 489 -14.38 66.94 -30.85
CA GLU A 489 -14.04 68.05 -29.92
C GLU A 489 -15.19 69.01 -29.51
N ASP A 490 -16.34 69.01 -30.22
CA ASP A 490 -17.36 70.09 -30.24
C ASP A 490 -18.18 70.33 -28.93
N VAL A 491 -17.72 69.82 -27.78
CA VAL A 491 -18.52 69.71 -26.52
C VAL A 491 -17.77 70.17 -25.24
N LEU A 492 -16.49 70.55 -25.31
CA LEU A 492 -15.58 70.60 -24.14
C LEU A 492 -15.47 71.96 -23.38
N PRO A 493 -15.63 72.00 -22.03
CA PRO A 493 -15.44 73.19 -21.16
C PRO A 493 -13.98 73.66 -20.97
N PRO A 494 -13.72 74.89 -20.46
CA PRO A 494 -12.36 75.42 -20.29
C PRO A 494 -11.52 74.77 -19.17
N ASP A 495 -12.12 74.32 -18.06
CA ASP A 495 -11.39 73.56 -17.04
C ASP A 495 -11.05 72.16 -17.55
N GLU A 496 -11.96 71.55 -18.30
CA GLU A 496 -11.70 70.32 -19.05
C GLU A 496 -10.69 70.54 -20.19
N ALA A 497 -10.56 71.76 -20.74
CA ALA A 497 -9.50 72.10 -21.69
C ALA A 497 -8.14 72.31 -21.00
N VAL A 498 -8.09 72.79 -19.75
CA VAL A 498 -6.84 72.77 -18.95
C VAL A 498 -6.46 71.34 -18.59
N GLU A 499 -7.43 70.49 -18.21
CA GLU A 499 -7.21 69.07 -17.92
C GLU A 499 -6.91 68.24 -19.18
N LEU A 500 -7.50 68.54 -20.34
CA LEU A 500 -7.19 67.89 -21.60
C LEU A 500 -5.91 68.42 -22.24
N HIS A 501 -5.55 69.70 -22.07
CA HIS A 501 -4.19 70.16 -22.37
C HIS A 501 -3.17 69.62 -21.38
N TYR A 502 -3.53 69.31 -20.13
CA TYR A 502 -2.67 68.57 -19.20
C TYR A 502 -2.55 67.10 -19.63
N ARG A 503 -3.64 66.42 -20.01
CA ARG A 503 -3.64 65.04 -20.53
C ARG A 503 -3.03 64.92 -21.93
N LEU A 504 -3.05 65.98 -22.74
CA LEU A 504 -2.34 66.05 -24.02
C LEU A 504 -0.89 66.45 -23.83
N ALA A 505 -0.55 67.38 -22.94
CA ALA A 505 0.85 67.62 -22.58
C ALA A 505 1.46 66.35 -21.96
N ARG A 506 0.70 65.61 -21.13
CA ARG A 506 1.08 64.31 -20.60
C ARG A 506 1.17 63.26 -21.69
N SER A 507 0.13 63.04 -22.48
CA SER A 507 0.15 62.04 -23.57
C SER A 507 1.28 62.35 -24.55
N ALA A 508 1.39 63.58 -25.06
CA ALA A 508 2.49 64.00 -25.93
C ALA A 508 3.87 63.77 -25.28
N LEU A 509 4.03 64.02 -23.96
CA LEU A 509 5.26 63.74 -23.22
C LEU A 509 5.56 62.24 -23.10
N GLU A 510 4.57 61.41 -22.73
CA GLU A 510 4.66 59.93 -22.73
C GLU A 510 4.95 59.35 -24.13
N LEU A 511 4.56 60.11 -25.16
CA LEU A 511 4.62 59.71 -26.57
C LEU A 511 5.72 60.45 -27.35
N GLY A 512 6.60 61.16 -26.65
CA GLY A 512 7.88 61.70 -27.14
C GLY A 512 7.88 63.14 -27.69
N ASP A 513 6.73 63.78 -27.89
CA ASP A 513 6.66 65.17 -28.39
C ASP A 513 6.85 66.19 -27.26
N LYS A 514 8.13 66.35 -26.89
CA LYS A 514 8.56 67.34 -25.90
C LYS A 514 8.32 68.80 -26.33
N ALA A 515 8.22 69.09 -27.63
CA ALA A 515 8.03 70.46 -28.12
C ALA A 515 6.57 70.91 -27.97
N ALA A 516 5.61 70.00 -28.21
CA ALA A 516 4.23 70.21 -27.82
C ALA A 516 4.10 70.35 -26.30
N ALA A 517 4.69 69.42 -25.53
CA ALA A 517 4.63 69.45 -24.07
C ALA A 517 5.20 70.75 -23.47
N ASP A 518 6.36 71.23 -23.94
CA ASP A 518 6.99 72.48 -23.46
C ASP A 518 6.10 73.71 -23.69
N LYS A 519 5.64 73.86 -24.93
CA LYS A 519 4.72 74.93 -25.32
C LYS A 519 3.46 74.95 -24.44
N HIS A 520 2.85 73.79 -24.21
CA HIS A 520 1.64 73.70 -23.38
C HIS A 520 1.92 73.95 -21.88
N ALA A 521 3.07 73.51 -21.35
CA ALA A 521 3.45 73.76 -19.95
C ALA A 521 3.82 75.22 -19.66
N GLY A 522 4.62 75.85 -20.52
CA GLY A 522 5.07 77.23 -20.35
C GLY A 522 3.91 78.23 -20.34
N ILE A 523 2.85 77.97 -21.13
CA ILE A 523 1.61 78.75 -21.11
C ILE A 523 0.94 78.71 -19.72
N VAL A 524 0.83 77.52 -19.11
CA VAL A 524 0.18 77.38 -17.79
C VAL A 524 0.96 78.10 -16.69
N LEU A 525 2.30 78.08 -16.71
CA LEU A 525 3.12 78.76 -15.70
C LEU A 525 3.24 80.27 -15.87
N ALA A 526 3.25 80.79 -17.10
CA ALA A 526 3.27 82.24 -17.32
C ALA A 526 2.00 82.92 -16.78
N LEU A 527 0.89 82.17 -16.69
CA LEU A 527 -0.38 82.61 -16.11
C LEU A 527 -0.40 82.51 -14.57
N VAL A 528 0.22 81.49 -13.98
CA VAL A 528 0.27 81.27 -12.53
C VAL A 528 1.65 80.72 -12.11
N PRO A 529 2.56 81.56 -11.56
CA PRO A 529 3.94 81.14 -11.25
C PRO A 529 4.05 80.01 -10.20
N ASP A 530 3.17 79.99 -9.20
CA ASP A 530 3.17 78.97 -8.13
C ASP A 530 2.36 77.70 -8.51
N HIS A 531 2.02 77.52 -9.80
CA HIS A 531 1.12 76.45 -10.24
C HIS A 531 1.77 75.06 -10.18
N ARG A 532 1.59 74.37 -9.05
CA ARG A 532 2.20 73.07 -8.71
C ARG A 532 2.26 72.08 -9.90
N GLN A 533 1.16 71.85 -10.61
CA GLN A 533 1.14 70.86 -11.71
C GLN A 533 1.97 71.28 -12.93
N ALA A 534 2.11 72.59 -13.18
CA ALA A 534 2.89 73.08 -14.30
C ALA A 534 4.36 73.37 -13.91
N LEU A 535 4.63 73.66 -12.62
CA LEU A 535 5.99 73.61 -12.05
C LEU A 535 6.56 72.19 -12.16
N LEU A 536 5.73 71.17 -11.89
CA LEU A 536 6.08 69.76 -12.11
C LEU A 536 6.31 69.47 -13.60
N LEU A 537 5.40 69.87 -14.49
CA LEU A 537 5.58 69.65 -15.93
C LEU A 537 6.84 70.38 -16.45
N ARG A 538 7.18 71.58 -15.98
CA ARG A 538 8.48 72.20 -16.31
C ARG A 538 9.70 71.49 -15.73
N THR A 539 9.61 70.82 -14.57
CA THR A 539 10.71 69.95 -14.14
C THR A 539 10.91 68.72 -15.05
N ASP A 540 9.92 68.33 -15.86
CA ASP A 540 10.09 67.29 -16.89
C ASP A 540 10.70 67.84 -18.21
N LEU A 541 10.74 69.17 -18.37
CA LEU A 541 11.10 69.89 -19.62
C LEU A 541 12.44 70.62 -19.52
N ASP A 542 12.65 71.40 -18.46
CA ASP A 542 13.95 71.98 -18.08
C ASP A 542 14.96 70.90 -17.64
N ALA A 543 14.58 69.61 -17.71
CA ALA A 543 15.35 68.44 -17.33
C ALA A 543 16.76 68.34 -17.95
N ALA A 544 17.03 69.11 -19.01
CA ALA A 544 18.32 69.16 -19.71
C ALA A 544 19.31 70.22 -19.17
N ASP A 545 18.89 71.14 -18.30
CA ASP A 545 19.77 72.07 -17.58
C ASP A 545 19.74 71.76 -16.08
N PRO A 546 20.72 70.99 -15.56
CA PRO A 546 20.75 70.61 -14.14
C PRO A 546 20.71 71.78 -13.16
N PHE A 547 21.22 72.96 -13.52
CA PHE A 547 21.27 74.11 -12.63
C PHE A 547 19.95 74.89 -12.62
N ALA A 548 19.34 75.13 -13.78
CA ALA A 548 18.00 75.71 -13.85
C ALA A 548 16.97 74.78 -13.18
N LEU A 549 17.11 73.48 -13.41
CA LEU A 549 16.27 72.42 -12.84
C LEU A 549 16.45 72.27 -11.32
N ALA A 550 17.66 72.43 -10.78
CA ALA A 550 17.91 72.50 -9.34
C ALA A 550 17.37 73.80 -8.73
N ALA A 551 17.51 74.94 -9.42
CA ALA A 551 16.94 76.21 -8.98
C ALA A 551 15.40 76.18 -8.90
N ASN A 552 14.73 75.61 -9.92
CA ASN A 552 13.29 75.37 -9.90
C ASN A 552 12.88 74.47 -8.71
N GLN A 553 13.65 73.42 -8.42
CA GLN A 553 13.40 72.57 -7.24
C GLN A 553 13.71 73.25 -5.91
N LEU A 554 14.69 74.15 -5.83
CA LEU A 554 14.99 74.93 -4.63
C LEU A 554 13.94 76.01 -4.35
N ALA A 555 13.37 76.63 -5.38
CA ALA A 555 12.19 77.49 -5.25
C ALA A 555 11.00 76.68 -4.69
N LEU A 556 10.71 75.53 -5.32
CA LEU A 556 9.73 74.54 -4.85
C LEU A 556 9.99 74.04 -3.42
N ALA A 557 11.25 73.94 -2.96
CA ALA A 557 11.62 73.55 -1.60
C ALA A 557 11.35 74.64 -0.56
N ASN A 558 11.64 75.90 -0.90
CA ASN A 558 11.52 77.01 0.05
C ASN A 558 10.06 77.41 0.33
N ILE A 559 9.19 77.36 -0.68
CA ILE A 559 7.75 77.64 -0.55
C ILE A 559 6.95 76.50 0.12
N ALA A 560 7.60 75.35 0.38
CA ALA A 560 6.94 74.18 0.91
C ALA A 560 6.58 74.31 2.41
N PRO A 561 5.48 73.69 2.87
CA PRO A 561 5.15 73.62 4.30
C PRO A 561 6.24 72.85 5.08
N PRO A 562 6.37 73.05 6.40
CA PRO A 562 7.44 72.43 7.21
C PRO A 562 7.54 70.91 7.05
N GLU A 563 6.40 70.24 6.89
CA GLU A 563 6.26 68.80 6.68
C GLU A 563 6.96 68.31 5.39
N GLU A 564 6.94 69.12 4.33
CA GLU A 564 7.55 68.84 3.03
C GLU A 564 9.02 69.33 2.92
N LYS A 565 9.52 70.15 3.86
CA LYS A 565 10.87 70.74 3.74
C LYS A 565 11.98 69.69 3.77
N ALA A 566 11.94 68.74 4.71
CA ALA A 566 12.93 67.67 4.78
C ALA A 566 13.00 66.84 3.49
N THR A 567 11.84 66.47 2.90
CA THR A 567 11.80 65.74 1.62
C THR A 567 12.34 66.52 0.43
N ARG A 568 12.16 67.85 0.41
CA ARG A 568 12.63 68.68 -0.71
C ARG A 568 14.10 69.09 -0.56
N PHE A 569 14.61 69.22 0.67
CA PHE A 569 16.06 69.30 0.90
C PHE A 569 16.78 67.97 0.68
N ALA A 570 16.13 66.82 0.94
CA ALA A 570 16.66 65.51 0.55
C ALA A 570 16.93 65.43 -0.96
N ALA A 571 15.94 65.78 -1.78
CA ALA A 571 16.03 65.77 -3.24
C ALA A 571 17.06 66.77 -3.82
N LEU A 572 17.37 67.84 -3.07
CA LEU A 572 18.47 68.74 -3.40
C LEU A 572 19.83 68.12 -3.02
N GLY A 573 19.92 67.43 -1.89
CA GLY A 573 21.10 66.63 -1.51
C GLY A 573 21.46 65.60 -2.58
N ASP A 574 20.47 64.83 -3.06
CA ASP A 574 20.63 63.88 -4.17
C ASP A 574 21.31 64.56 -5.38
N ARG A 575 20.78 65.70 -5.80
CA ARG A 575 21.24 66.42 -6.98
C ARG A 575 22.59 67.11 -6.81
N TYR A 576 22.93 67.59 -5.63
CA TYR A 576 24.28 68.10 -5.40
C TYR A 576 25.32 66.96 -5.38
N THR A 577 24.95 65.74 -4.97
CA THR A 577 25.79 64.54 -5.21
C THR A 577 25.93 64.27 -6.71
N GLU A 578 24.83 64.24 -7.48
CA GLU A 578 24.85 64.04 -8.94
C GLU A 578 25.67 65.11 -9.70
N LEU A 579 25.66 66.35 -9.21
CA LEU A 579 26.45 67.47 -9.74
C LEU A 579 27.94 67.43 -9.38
N GLY A 580 28.38 66.46 -8.56
CA GLY A 580 29.77 66.32 -8.13
C GLY A 580 30.18 67.26 -6.98
N ASP A 581 29.22 67.77 -6.21
CA ASP A 581 29.45 68.58 -5.01
C ASP A 581 28.98 67.83 -3.73
N PRO A 582 29.77 66.86 -3.24
CA PRO A 582 29.44 66.11 -2.03
C PRO A 582 29.52 66.97 -0.76
N ALA A 583 30.09 68.17 -0.81
CA ALA A 583 30.11 69.09 0.32
C ALA A 583 28.74 69.76 0.48
N THR A 584 28.23 70.39 -0.58
CA THR A 584 26.87 70.98 -0.58
C THR A 584 25.79 69.91 -0.39
N ALA A 585 25.96 68.72 -0.98
CA ALA A 585 25.05 67.59 -0.76
C ALA A 585 24.95 67.19 0.71
N ARG A 586 26.10 67.05 1.39
CA ARG A 586 26.17 66.75 2.83
C ARG A 586 25.49 67.81 3.69
N GLU A 587 25.63 69.09 3.34
CA GLU A 587 24.88 70.15 4.03
C GLU A 587 23.37 70.03 3.81
N MET A 588 22.90 69.82 2.58
CA MET A 588 21.47 69.63 2.31
C MET A 588 20.90 68.42 3.05
N TYR A 589 21.62 67.30 3.10
CA TYR A 589 21.23 66.12 3.88
C TYR A 589 21.27 66.38 5.39
N ARG A 590 22.26 67.12 5.90
CA ARG A 590 22.32 67.49 7.33
C ARG A 590 21.14 68.37 7.74
N GLU A 591 20.77 69.37 6.94
CA GLU A 591 19.61 70.22 7.22
C GLU A 591 18.28 69.44 7.10
N ALA A 592 18.19 68.50 6.15
CA ALA A 592 17.05 67.60 6.06
C ALA A 592 16.94 66.67 7.29
N LEU A 593 18.05 66.13 7.78
CA LEU A 593 18.13 65.36 9.02
C LEU A 593 17.89 66.20 10.29
N ALA A 594 18.27 67.48 10.31
CA ALA A 594 17.95 68.38 11.41
C ALA A 594 16.43 68.59 11.56
N HIS A 595 15.68 68.52 10.45
CA HIS A 595 14.22 68.54 10.46
C HIS A 595 13.57 67.16 10.69
N ARG A 596 14.27 66.06 10.41
CA ARG A 596 13.82 64.68 10.70
C ARG A 596 15.01 63.77 11.10
N PRO A 597 15.40 63.72 12.38
CA PRO A 597 16.63 63.03 12.81
C PRO A 597 16.57 61.50 12.72
N GLY A 598 15.37 60.93 12.51
CA GLY A 598 15.14 59.52 12.22
C GLY A 598 14.58 59.26 10.81
N ASP A 599 14.76 60.18 9.86
CA ASP A 599 14.39 59.90 8.46
C ASP A 599 15.39 58.92 7.86
N HIS A 600 14.91 57.70 7.71
CA HIS A 600 15.67 56.52 7.34
C HIS A 600 16.36 56.66 5.96
N LEU A 601 15.66 57.23 4.97
CA LEU A 601 16.23 57.42 3.63
C LEU A 601 17.38 58.44 3.66
N LEU A 602 17.24 59.49 4.46
CA LEU A 602 18.26 60.51 4.65
C LEU A 602 19.48 59.97 5.40
N LEU A 603 19.28 59.17 6.46
CA LEU A 603 20.38 58.50 7.18
C LEU A 603 21.18 57.58 6.25
N THR A 604 20.52 56.79 5.38
CA THR A 604 21.22 55.89 4.43
C THR A 604 21.98 56.65 3.33
N LYS A 605 21.44 57.75 2.81
CA LYS A 605 22.14 58.60 1.82
C LYS A 605 23.34 59.32 2.41
N PHE A 606 23.21 59.79 3.66
CA PHE A 606 24.28 60.40 4.43
C PHE A 606 25.38 59.38 4.79
N LEU A 607 24.99 58.14 5.14
CA LEU A 607 25.90 57.01 5.38
C LEU A 607 26.77 56.69 4.16
N HIS A 608 26.21 56.67 2.94
CA HIS A 608 27.00 56.43 1.73
C HIS A 608 28.16 57.43 1.58
N LEU A 609 27.86 58.73 1.73
CA LEU A 609 28.85 59.80 1.62
C LEU A 609 29.93 59.76 2.71
N VAL A 610 29.63 59.23 3.90
CA VAL A 610 30.63 59.10 4.98
C VAL A 610 31.44 57.80 4.87
N ALA A 611 30.83 56.72 4.37
CA ALA A 611 31.53 55.48 4.03
C ALA A 611 32.56 55.72 2.91
N GLU A 612 32.23 56.53 1.90
CA GLU A 612 33.17 56.95 0.85
C GLU A 612 34.32 57.84 1.37
N GLU A 613 34.11 58.57 2.48
CA GLU A 613 35.18 59.29 3.20
C GLU A 613 36.01 58.38 4.12
N GLY A 614 35.65 57.10 4.26
CA GLY A 614 36.39 56.08 5.00
C GLY A 614 36.20 56.10 6.51
N ASP A 615 35.24 56.86 7.05
CA ASP A 615 34.93 56.81 8.49
C ASP A 615 33.96 55.66 8.79
N TRP A 616 34.52 54.45 8.86
CA TRP A 616 33.78 53.24 9.24
C TRP A 616 33.19 53.32 10.66
N SER A 617 33.76 54.13 11.55
CA SER A 617 33.29 54.27 12.93
C SER A 617 32.00 55.10 13.00
N TYR A 618 31.94 56.21 12.28
CA TYR A 618 30.72 57.02 12.13
C TYR A 618 29.71 56.33 11.22
N SER A 619 30.16 55.57 10.23
CA SER A 619 29.28 54.71 9.41
C SER A 619 28.56 53.68 10.27
N LEU A 620 29.25 53.02 11.21
CA LEU A 620 28.61 52.09 12.15
C LEU A 620 27.62 52.79 13.09
N ASP A 621 27.90 54.01 13.57
CA ASP A 621 26.95 54.81 14.36
C ASP A 621 25.71 55.23 13.53
N LEU A 622 25.87 55.60 12.26
CA LEU A 622 24.73 55.86 11.36
C LEU A 622 23.89 54.60 11.10
N VAL A 623 24.52 53.43 10.94
CA VAL A 623 23.80 52.15 10.83
C VAL A 623 23.11 51.79 12.15
N GLN A 624 23.71 52.08 13.31
CA GLN A 624 23.04 51.89 14.60
C GLN A 624 21.82 52.82 14.75
N ARG A 625 21.91 54.09 14.32
CA ARG A 625 20.75 54.99 14.28
C ARG A 625 19.65 54.51 13.34
N LEU A 626 20.00 53.91 12.20
CA LEU A 626 19.05 53.23 11.31
C LEU A 626 18.39 52.02 11.99
N VAL A 627 19.16 51.25 12.78
CA VAL A 627 18.62 50.13 13.58
C VAL A 627 17.70 50.60 14.71
N ASP A 628 18.03 51.71 15.38
CA ASP A 628 17.27 52.25 16.51
C ASP A 628 15.98 52.97 16.09
N THR A 629 15.90 53.49 14.86
CA THR A 629 14.71 54.18 14.33
C THR A 629 13.83 53.31 13.45
N GLU A 630 14.31 52.15 12.98
CA GLU A 630 13.51 51.26 12.13
C GLU A 630 12.48 50.44 12.92
N ALA A 631 11.22 50.57 12.53
CA ALA A 631 10.10 49.84 13.09
C ALA A 631 9.97 48.44 12.46
N ASP A 632 10.13 48.29 11.15
CA ASP A 632 10.00 47.01 10.43
C ASP A 632 11.19 46.09 10.80
N PRO A 633 10.94 44.96 11.49
CA PRO A 633 11.98 44.01 11.83
C PRO A 633 12.77 43.51 10.61
N LYS A 634 12.13 43.35 9.44
CA LYS A 634 12.80 42.84 8.22
C LYS A 634 13.77 43.83 7.61
N VAL A 635 13.51 45.12 7.78
CA VAL A 635 14.42 46.18 7.35
C VAL A 635 15.54 46.34 8.38
N ARG A 636 15.20 46.33 9.67
CA ARG A 636 16.17 46.41 10.78
C ARG A 636 17.17 45.24 10.80
N ALA A 637 16.72 44.02 10.48
CA ALA A 637 17.57 42.85 10.25
C ALA A 637 18.64 43.09 9.18
N ARG A 638 18.29 43.76 8.07
CA ARG A 638 19.24 44.08 7.00
C ARG A 638 20.30 45.08 7.44
N TYR A 639 19.94 46.09 8.24
CA TYR A 639 20.92 47.02 8.79
C TYR A 639 21.83 46.37 9.84
N ARG A 640 21.30 45.45 10.66
CA ARG A 640 22.13 44.62 11.55
C ARG A 640 23.10 43.72 10.75
N HIS A 641 22.65 43.13 9.64
CA HIS A 641 23.53 42.41 8.72
C HIS A 641 24.61 43.32 8.09
N THR A 642 24.25 44.51 7.59
CA THR A 642 25.23 45.47 7.06
C THR A 642 26.24 45.92 8.12
N ALA A 643 25.79 46.19 9.35
CA ALA A 643 26.67 46.47 10.49
C ALA A 643 27.60 45.27 10.79
N ALA A 644 27.11 44.03 10.69
CA ALA A 644 27.91 42.83 10.89
C ALA A 644 29.00 42.66 9.81
N MET A 645 28.70 42.98 8.54
CA MET A 645 29.70 42.94 7.47
C MET A 645 30.75 44.04 7.67
N ILE A 646 30.36 45.27 8.03
CA ILE A 646 31.32 46.34 8.37
C ILE A 646 32.19 45.92 9.59
N ALA A 647 31.58 45.32 10.61
CA ALA A 647 32.29 44.80 11.77
C ALA A 647 33.31 43.71 11.39
N ARG A 648 32.91 42.72 10.60
CA ARG A 648 33.78 41.60 10.16
C ARG A 648 34.89 42.06 9.21
N ASP A 649 34.53 42.77 8.14
CA ASP A 649 35.39 42.96 6.97
C ASP A 649 36.29 44.21 7.10
N GLU A 650 35.77 45.32 7.64
CA GLU A 650 36.51 46.59 7.76
C GLU A 650 37.05 46.82 9.18
N LEU A 651 36.37 46.33 10.22
CA LEU A 651 36.79 46.49 11.62
C LEU A 651 37.46 45.24 12.21
N THR A 652 37.37 44.08 11.54
CA THR A 652 37.89 42.76 12.00
C THR A 652 37.33 42.24 13.34
N ASP A 653 36.18 42.77 13.77
CA ASP A 653 35.48 42.42 15.00
C ASP A 653 34.45 41.31 14.75
N ASN A 654 34.92 40.06 14.83
CA ASN A 654 34.09 38.86 14.65
C ASN A 654 33.03 38.70 15.75
N ASP A 655 33.35 39.08 16.99
CA ASP A 655 32.44 38.94 18.14
C ASP A 655 31.24 39.89 17.98
N LEU A 656 31.50 41.14 17.56
CA LEU A 656 30.47 42.10 17.20
C LEU A 656 29.67 41.60 15.98
N ALA A 657 30.33 41.09 14.94
CA ALA A 657 29.66 40.56 13.74
C ALA A 657 28.71 39.40 14.06
N ILE A 658 29.13 38.43 14.86
CA ILE A 658 28.28 37.32 15.35
C ILE A 658 27.07 37.88 16.12
N SER A 659 27.31 38.80 17.07
CA SER A 659 26.23 39.40 17.87
C SER A 659 25.20 40.19 17.04
N LEU A 660 25.63 40.75 15.90
CA LEU A 660 24.78 41.49 14.98
C LEU A 660 24.02 40.58 14.00
N LEU A 661 24.62 39.48 13.55
CA LEU A 661 23.95 38.46 12.74
C LEU A 661 22.88 37.71 13.53
N ASP A 662 23.16 37.35 14.79
CA ASP A 662 22.18 36.72 15.69
C ASP A 662 20.96 37.64 15.92
N ARG A 663 21.22 38.92 16.23
CA ARG A 663 20.17 39.95 16.35
C ARG A 663 19.48 40.30 15.02
N ALA A 664 20.06 39.97 13.87
CA ALA A 664 19.39 40.09 12.58
C ALA A 664 18.40 38.94 12.36
N ILE A 665 18.71 37.74 12.86
CA ILE A 665 17.84 36.56 12.83
C ILE A 665 16.65 36.71 13.81
N ASP A 666 16.88 37.28 15.00
CA ASP A 666 15.79 37.62 15.94
C ASP A 666 14.79 38.63 15.35
N ASP A 667 15.29 39.57 14.54
CA ASP A 667 14.47 40.57 13.85
C ASP A 667 13.74 39.98 12.64
N ASP A 668 14.41 39.22 11.77
CA ASP A 668 13.77 38.47 10.68
C ASP A 668 14.23 37.01 10.63
N PRO A 669 13.39 36.08 11.13
CA PRO A 669 13.50 34.65 10.88
C PRO A 669 13.86 34.26 9.45
N LEU A 670 13.40 35.00 8.43
CA LEU A 670 13.60 34.69 7.02
C LEU A 670 14.81 35.39 6.40
N ALA A 671 15.67 36.06 7.19
CA ALA A 671 16.95 36.62 6.76
C ALA A 671 17.99 35.52 6.50
N PHE A 672 17.74 34.66 5.51
CA PHE A 672 18.57 33.50 5.24
C PHE A 672 20.03 33.84 4.91
N THR A 673 20.33 34.97 4.27
CA THR A 673 21.72 35.38 4.03
C THR A 673 22.48 35.60 5.33
N ALA A 674 21.86 36.22 6.33
CA ALA A 674 22.48 36.39 7.65
C ALA A 674 22.71 35.06 8.36
N ALA A 675 21.81 34.09 8.16
CA ALA A 675 21.95 32.74 8.69
C ALA A 675 23.00 31.90 7.95
N ASP A 676 23.07 31.97 6.62
CA ASP A 676 24.03 31.25 5.80
C ASP A 676 25.48 31.78 6.07
N GLU A 677 25.64 33.10 6.27
CA GLU A 677 26.90 33.73 6.72
C GLU A 677 27.26 33.37 8.17
N LEU A 678 26.29 33.29 9.09
CA LEU A 678 26.53 32.90 10.49
C LEU A 678 26.85 31.39 10.63
N GLU A 679 26.16 30.52 9.89
CA GLU A 679 26.47 29.07 9.76
C GLU A 679 27.93 28.88 9.29
N THR A 680 28.40 29.76 8.39
CA THR A 680 29.78 29.78 7.88
C THR A 680 30.79 30.31 8.91
N LEU A 681 30.47 31.40 9.64
CA LEU A 681 31.37 31.97 10.65
C LEU A 681 31.60 31.03 11.83
N LEU A 682 30.51 30.50 12.43
CA LEU A 682 30.58 29.57 13.54
C LEU A 682 31.31 28.27 13.14
N GLY A 683 31.02 27.75 11.93
CA GLY A 683 31.71 26.59 11.37
C GLY A 683 33.22 26.80 11.19
N ASN A 684 33.66 28.01 10.79
CA ASN A 684 35.09 28.34 10.66
C ASN A 684 35.79 28.48 12.02
N LEU A 685 35.10 29.00 13.04
CA LEU A 685 35.63 29.11 14.40
C LEU A 685 35.76 27.75 15.10
N SER A 686 35.15 26.70 14.55
CA SER A 686 35.11 25.34 15.12
C SER A 686 34.41 25.24 16.48
N ASP A 687 33.61 26.23 16.87
CA ASP A 687 32.71 26.11 18.02
C ASP A 687 31.41 25.41 17.60
N PHE A 688 31.40 24.10 17.86
CA PHE A 688 30.29 23.25 17.47
C PHE A 688 29.08 23.36 18.42
N ASP A 689 29.25 23.84 19.65
CA ASP A 689 28.14 24.00 20.60
C ASP A 689 27.38 25.31 20.32
N GLU A 690 28.07 26.39 19.93
CA GLU A 690 27.41 27.57 19.36
C GLU A 690 26.66 27.23 18.07
N LEU A 691 27.22 26.38 17.20
CA LEU A 691 26.55 25.92 15.98
C LEU A 691 25.30 25.05 16.27
N VAL A 692 25.31 24.22 17.31
CA VAL A 692 24.10 23.52 17.81
C VAL A 692 23.06 24.52 18.34
N HIS A 693 23.48 25.54 19.09
CA HIS A 693 22.58 26.58 19.61
C HIS A 693 21.93 27.38 18.47
N PHE A 694 22.72 27.77 17.46
CA PHE A 694 22.27 28.42 16.24
C PHE A 694 21.18 27.61 15.53
N TYR A 695 21.44 26.33 15.19
CA TYR A 695 20.43 25.49 14.52
C TYR A 695 19.16 25.32 15.38
N SER A 696 19.31 25.21 16.70
CA SER A 696 18.18 25.06 17.64
C SER A 696 17.26 26.28 17.62
N ARG A 697 17.81 27.50 17.77
CA ARG A 697 17.02 28.76 17.65
C ARG A 697 16.45 28.92 16.24
N ARG A 698 17.23 28.62 15.20
CA ARG A 698 16.77 28.65 13.80
C ARG A 698 15.50 27.81 13.60
N LEU A 699 15.47 26.61 14.20
CA LEU A 699 14.33 25.70 14.15
C LEU A 699 13.10 26.19 14.93
N GLU A 700 13.25 26.91 16.04
CA GLU A 700 12.13 27.54 16.75
C GLU A 700 11.40 28.56 15.87
N HIS A 701 12.15 29.39 15.14
CA HIS A 701 11.56 30.37 14.23
C HIS A 701 10.95 29.71 12.98
N VAL A 702 11.69 28.80 12.34
CA VAL A 702 11.29 28.08 11.11
C VAL A 702 10.08 27.16 11.33
N ARG A 703 9.80 26.76 12.58
CA ARG A 703 8.59 26.00 12.97
C ARG A 703 7.28 26.69 12.59
N VAL A 704 7.24 28.02 12.58
CA VAL A 704 6.02 28.81 12.28
C VAL A 704 5.90 29.12 10.78
N GLN A 705 7.02 29.42 10.11
CA GLN A 705 7.05 29.73 8.69
C GLN A 705 8.39 29.30 8.09
N GLU A 706 8.37 28.32 7.16
CA GLU A 706 9.62 27.74 6.64
C GLU A 706 10.38 28.66 5.66
N GLY A 707 9.66 29.49 4.90
CA GLY A 707 10.22 30.41 3.91
C GLY A 707 10.80 29.71 2.68
N ARG A 708 11.95 29.04 2.83
CA ARG A 708 12.55 28.15 1.83
C ARG A 708 11.89 26.75 1.94
N PRO A 709 11.38 26.14 0.86
CA PRO A 709 10.69 24.84 0.95
C PRO A 709 11.67 23.73 1.37
N GLY A 710 11.34 22.99 2.43
CA GLY A 710 12.19 21.92 2.97
C GLY A 710 13.36 22.40 3.84
N GLU A 711 13.48 23.70 4.11
CA GLU A 711 14.56 24.27 4.95
C GLU A 711 14.50 23.77 6.39
N ARG A 712 13.30 23.57 6.93
CA ARG A 712 13.10 22.92 8.23
C ARG A 712 13.74 21.52 8.28
N LEU A 713 13.63 20.78 7.17
CA LEU A 713 14.20 19.45 7.04
C LEU A 713 15.73 19.51 6.88
N ARG A 714 16.26 20.47 6.10
CA ARG A 714 17.70 20.79 6.02
C ARG A 714 18.29 21.03 7.41
N LEU A 715 17.62 21.87 8.21
CA LEU A 715 18.10 22.25 9.54
C LEU A 715 18.08 21.06 10.52
N TRP A 716 17.04 20.22 10.49
CA TRP A 716 17.02 18.98 11.29
C TRP A 716 18.10 17.98 10.86
N ASP A 717 18.32 17.77 9.56
CA ASP A 717 19.38 16.88 9.05
C ASP A 717 20.78 17.41 9.41
N ARG A 718 20.99 18.73 9.34
CA ARG A 718 22.25 19.38 9.74
C ARG A 718 22.49 19.23 11.23
N LEU A 719 21.53 19.60 12.07
CA LEU A 719 21.61 19.45 13.52
C LEU A 719 21.86 18.00 13.92
N ALA A 720 21.12 17.04 13.37
CA ALA A 720 21.32 15.63 13.64
C ALA A 720 22.74 15.16 13.27
N SER A 721 23.24 15.53 12.08
CA SER A 721 24.59 15.17 11.65
C SER A 721 25.69 15.78 12.52
N LEU A 722 25.47 16.99 13.05
CA LEU A 722 26.37 17.66 13.98
C LEU A 722 26.36 17.00 15.36
N CYS A 723 25.17 16.69 15.90
CA CYS A 723 25.04 15.99 17.18
C CYS A 723 25.69 14.59 17.15
N VAL A 724 25.61 13.85 16.03
CA VAL A 724 26.37 12.60 15.84
C VAL A 724 27.89 12.84 15.87
N ALA A 725 28.38 13.91 15.23
CA ALA A 725 29.81 14.25 15.25
C ALA A 725 30.33 14.69 16.63
N LEU A 726 29.44 15.12 17.52
CA LEU A 726 29.74 15.55 18.90
C LEU A 726 29.48 14.47 19.96
N ASP A 727 29.14 13.25 19.56
CA ASP A 727 28.70 12.15 20.47
C ASP A 727 27.44 12.50 21.31
N ARG A 728 26.70 13.54 20.91
CA ARG A 728 25.43 14.00 21.50
C ARG A 728 24.27 13.15 20.97
N THR A 729 24.30 11.88 21.34
CA THR A 729 23.42 10.82 20.81
C THR A 729 21.92 11.09 21.01
N ASP A 730 21.50 11.55 22.20
CA ASP A 730 20.09 11.85 22.48
C ASP A 730 19.55 12.99 21.60
N ASP A 731 20.33 14.06 21.42
CA ASP A 731 19.96 15.20 20.55
C ASP A 731 19.87 14.76 19.08
N ALA A 732 20.81 13.92 18.62
CA ALA A 732 20.80 13.36 17.27
C ALA A 732 19.57 12.47 17.01
N LEU A 733 19.17 11.66 18.00
CA LEU A 733 17.97 10.84 17.94
C LEU A 733 16.71 11.70 17.86
N ALA A 734 16.57 12.70 18.71
CA ALA A 734 15.44 13.63 18.67
C ALA A 734 15.36 14.39 17.33
N ALA A 735 16.51 14.85 16.81
CA ALA A 735 16.58 15.58 15.54
C ALA A 735 16.16 14.70 14.34
N TYR A 736 16.64 13.46 14.27
CA TYR A 736 16.20 12.52 13.22
C TYR A 736 14.76 12.02 13.42
N GLU A 737 14.25 11.86 14.66
CA GLU A 737 12.84 11.54 14.92
C GLU A 737 11.91 12.64 14.36
N VAL A 738 12.24 13.92 14.59
CA VAL A 738 11.46 15.05 14.03
C VAL A 738 11.63 15.14 12.51
N GLY A 739 12.84 14.96 11.97
CA GLY A 739 13.06 14.91 10.52
C GLY A 739 12.24 13.81 9.82
N LEU A 740 12.17 12.62 10.43
CA LEU A 740 11.34 11.51 9.94
C LEU A 740 9.83 11.79 10.08
N SER A 741 9.40 12.57 11.08
CA SER A 741 7.99 13.00 11.20
C SER A 741 7.54 13.95 10.08
N LEU A 742 8.49 14.68 9.46
CA LEU A 742 8.25 15.57 8.33
C LEU A 742 8.29 14.83 6.98
N GLN A 743 9.14 13.81 6.85
CA GLN A 743 9.22 12.95 5.65
C GLN A 743 9.29 11.45 6.06
N PRO A 744 8.13 10.79 6.29
CA PRO A 744 8.08 9.41 6.81
C PRO A 744 8.72 8.34 5.93
N ASP A 745 8.86 8.59 4.64
CA ASP A 745 9.29 7.59 3.64
C ASP A 745 10.80 7.65 3.35
N ASP A 746 11.57 8.43 4.11
CA ASP A 746 13.02 8.53 3.92
C ASP A 746 13.76 7.32 4.52
N ILE A 747 14.18 6.39 3.64
CA ILE A 747 14.95 5.19 4.01
C ILE A 747 16.31 5.56 4.63
N GLY A 748 16.93 6.68 4.24
CA GLY A 748 18.22 7.14 4.75
C GLY A 748 18.15 7.55 6.23
N ARG A 749 17.17 8.39 6.60
CA ARG A 749 16.93 8.77 8.00
C ARG A 749 16.55 7.57 8.87
N ARG A 750 15.74 6.64 8.33
CA ARG A 750 15.40 5.40 9.04
C ARG A 750 16.62 4.52 9.31
N LEU A 751 17.55 4.42 8.35
CA LEU A 751 18.82 3.70 8.55
C LEU A 751 19.69 4.37 9.62
N ARG A 752 19.85 5.70 9.62
CA ARG A 752 20.61 6.41 10.66
C ARG A 752 19.99 6.28 12.05
N LEU A 753 18.68 6.36 12.16
CA LEU A 753 17.97 6.08 13.42
C LEU A 753 18.20 4.63 13.87
N ALA A 754 18.09 3.65 12.97
CA ALA A 754 18.34 2.25 13.31
C ALA A 754 19.77 2.02 13.81
N GLU A 755 20.78 2.59 13.14
CA GLU A 755 22.19 2.53 13.55
C GLU A 755 22.40 3.12 14.96
N LEU A 756 21.85 4.31 15.24
CA LEU A 756 21.95 4.96 16.56
C LEU A 756 21.23 4.17 17.66
N TYR A 757 20.00 3.71 17.40
CA TYR A 757 19.27 2.87 18.35
C TYR A 757 19.91 1.48 18.57
N MET A 758 20.71 0.98 17.62
CA MET A 758 21.47 -0.28 17.76
C MET A 758 22.71 -0.16 18.65
N ALA A 759 23.18 1.07 18.91
CA ALA A 759 24.27 1.34 19.85
C ALA A 759 23.80 1.23 21.32
N SER A 760 22.58 1.69 21.62
CA SER A 760 22.02 1.75 22.98
C SER A 760 21.11 0.55 23.29
N PRO A 761 21.42 -0.32 24.28
CA PRO A 761 20.59 -1.48 24.63
C PRO A 761 19.14 -1.16 25.00
N GLU A 762 18.88 0.06 25.47
CA GLU A 762 17.55 0.54 25.88
C GLU A 762 16.66 0.96 24.69
N HIS A 763 17.18 0.96 23.45
CA HIS A 763 16.47 1.45 22.27
C HIS A 763 16.33 0.40 21.15
N LEU A 764 16.69 -0.86 21.40
CA LEU A 764 16.61 -1.94 20.42
C LEU A 764 15.19 -2.13 19.85
N ASP A 765 14.14 -1.86 20.63
CA ASP A 765 12.75 -1.88 20.15
C ASP A 765 12.45 -0.73 19.18
N LYS A 766 13.05 0.47 19.38
CA LYS A 766 12.97 1.56 18.39
C LYS A 766 13.73 1.19 17.11
N ALA A 767 14.88 0.50 17.20
CA ALA A 767 15.62 0.00 16.03
C ALA A 767 14.78 -0.99 15.21
N ILE A 768 14.05 -1.90 15.88
CA ILE A 768 13.11 -2.82 15.24
C ILE A 768 12.05 -2.05 14.45
N VAL A 769 11.42 -1.03 15.05
CA VAL A 769 10.43 -0.18 14.36
C VAL A 769 11.00 0.50 13.10
N GLN A 770 12.27 0.90 13.09
CA GLN A 770 12.88 1.50 11.90
C GLN A 770 13.15 0.49 10.79
N HIS A 771 13.67 -0.71 11.09
CA HIS A 771 13.83 -1.76 10.07
C HIS A 771 12.49 -2.29 9.54
N GLN A 772 11.48 -2.40 10.40
CA GLN A 772 10.09 -2.66 10.00
C GLN A 772 9.59 -1.59 9.02
N GLY A 773 9.83 -0.31 9.32
CA GLY A 773 9.50 0.83 8.45
C GLY A 773 10.21 0.78 7.09
N ILE A 774 11.52 0.53 7.09
CA ILE A 774 12.32 0.37 5.85
C ILE A 774 11.75 -0.75 4.99
N LEU A 775 11.41 -1.90 5.59
CA LEU A 775 10.87 -3.03 4.85
C LEU A 775 9.46 -2.78 4.28
N ARG A 776 8.68 -1.82 4.79
CA ARG A 776 7.42 -1.42 4.14
C ARG A 776 7.66 -0.76 2.78
N LEU A 777 8.82 -0.11 2.61
CA LEU A 777 9.23 0.66 1.43
C LEU A 777 10.08 -0.20 0.47
N ASP A 778 11.02 -0.99 0.99
CA ASP A 778 11.84 -1.96 0.25
C ASP A 778 11.70 -3.36 0.87
N LYS A 779 10.72 -4.12 0.38
CA LYS A 779 10.37 -5.46 0.87
C LYS A 779 11.45 -6.51 0.60
N LYS A 780 12.45 -6.24 -0.25
CA LYS A 780 13.49 -7.21 -0.65
C LYS A 780 14.86 -6.94 -0.02
N ARG A 781 14.96 -5.98 0.89
CA ARG A 781 16.23 -5.62 1.56
C ARG A 781 16.71 -6.66 2.56
N ILE A 782 17.43 -7.69 2.08
CA ILE A 782 18.04 -8.79 2.89
C ILE A 782 18.69 -8.28 4.17
N ALA A 783 19.51 -7.22 4.09
CA ALA A 783 20.21 -6.63 5.24
C ALA A 783 19.27 -6.16 6.39
N SER A 784 18.01 -5.80 6.10
CA SER A 784 17.02 -5.48 7.16
C SER A 784 16.43 -6.74 7.80
N TYR A 785 16.29 -7.86 7.08
CA TYR A 785 15.92 -9.16 7.66
C TYR A 785 17.03 -9.68 8.57
N GLU A 786 18.30 -9.53 8.17
CA GLU A 786 19.46 -9.85 9.00
C GLU A 786 19.53 -9.00 10.27
N ALA A 787 19.36 -7.67 10.13
CA ALA A 787 19.34 -6.75 11.28
C ALA A 787 18.21 -7.09 12.25
N LEU A 788 16.99 -7.37 11.76
CA LEU A 788 15.87 -7.81 12.58
C LEU A 788 16.14 -9.15 13.28
N ARG A 789 16.74 -10.13 12.59
CA ARG A 789 17.16 -11.41 13.21
C ARG A 789 18.11 -11.17 14.40
N VAL A 790 19.08 -10.27 14.26
CA VAL A 790 20.02 -9.90 15.33
C VAL A 790 19.32 -9.12 16.45
N LEU A 791 18.43 -8.18 16.12
CA LEU A 791 17.68 -7.37 17.08
C LEU A 791 16.71 -8.20 17.93
N TYR A 792 15.93 -9.10 17.32
CA TYR A 792 15.05 -10.03 18.03
C TYR A 792 15.86 -11.01 18.90
N SER A 793 17.02 -11.48 18.43
CA SER A 793 17.94 -12.30 19.24
C SER A 793 18.45 -11.54 20.48
N ARG A 794 18.86 -10.27 20.32
CA ARG A 794 19.33 -9.42 21.43
C ARG A 794 18.24 -9.08 22.45
N THR A 795 17.01 -8.83 21.98
CA THR A 795 15.83 -8.58 22.82
C THR A 795 15.18 -9.85 23.39
N ARG A 796 15.80 -11.02 23.18
CA ARG A 796 15.35 -12.35 23.64
C ARG A 796 14.01 -12.84 23.06
N GLN A 797 13.59 -12.28 21.93
CA GLN A 797 12.41 -12.69 21.17
C GLN A 797 12.81 -13.81 20.19
N ALA A 798 13.11 -15.00 20.71
CA ALA A 798 13.73 -16.10 19.95
C ALA A 798 12.87 -16.58 18.78
N GLU A 799 11.55 -16.63 18.96
CA GLU A 799 10.57 -17.05 17.98
C GLU A 799 10.46 -16.05 16.81
N LYS A 800 10.59 -14.74 17.10
CA LYS A 800 10.70 -13.70 16.06
C LYS A 800 12.03 -13.76 15.31
N ALA A 801 13.12 -14.05 16.02
CA ALA A 801 14.43 -14.24 15.39
C ALA A 801 14.43 -15.47 14.45
N LEU A 802 13.73 -16.54 14.82
CA LEU A 802 13.50 -17.71 13.97
C LEU A 802 12.67 -17.35 12.74
N ALA A 803 11.57 -16.60 12.89
CA ALA A 803 10.77 -16.14 11.75
C ALA A 803 11.60 -15.30 10.74
N CYS A 804 12.56 -14.49 11.20
CA CYS A 804 13.51 -13.81 10.31
C CYS A 804 14.51 -14.77 9.64
N ALA A 805 14.89 -15.88 10.28
CA ALA A 805 15.70 -16.92 9.67
C ALA A 805 14.92 -17.73 8.61
N ASP A 806 13.64 -18.02 8.86
CA ASP A 806 12.73 -18.63 7.89
C ASP A 806 12.59 -17.75 6.64
N ALA A 807 12.41 -16.43 6.84
CA ALA A 807 12.32 -15.46 5.74
C ALA A 807 13.63 -15.35 4.95
N LEU A 808 14.79 -15.36 5.60
CA LEU A 808 16.11 -15.42 4.91
C LEU A 808 16.30 -16.74 4.14
N THR A 809 15.82 -17.85 4.69
CA THR A 809 15.85 -19.16 4.02
C THR A 809 14.96 -19.16 2.77
N ALA A 810 13.81 -18.48 2.80
CA ALA A 810 12.95 -18.26 1.65
C ALA A 810 13.56 -17.34 0.56
N PHE A 811 14.60 -16.57 0.88
CA PHE A 811 15.42 -15.85 -0.10
C PHE A 811 16.69 -16.61 -0.55
N GLY A 812 16.99 -17.78 0.05
CA GLY A 812 18.08 -18.68 -0.36
C GLY A 812 19.37 -18.64 0.47
N GLU A 813 19.41 -17.93 1.60
CA GLU A 813 20.62 -17.78 2.42
C GLU A 813 20.75 -18.86 3.52
N HIS A 814 21.95 -19.43 3.74
CA HIS A 814 22.15 -20.64 4.58
C HIS A 814 23.42 -20.59 5.48
N PRO A 815 23.30 -20.46 6.82
CA PRO A 815 24.44 -20.46 7.74
C PRO A 815 24.87 -21.87 8.20
N ILE A 816 26.14 -22.23 7.97
CA ILE A 816 26.67 -23.61 8.19
C ILE A 816 27.05 -23.91 9.66
N LYS A 817 27.71 -22.96 10.34
CA LYS A 817 28.49 -23.20 11.58
C LYS A 817 27.70 -23.90 12.69
N ASP A 818 26.44 -23.52 12.89
CA ASP A 818 25.68 -23.89 14.08
C ASP A 818 25.11 -25.32 14.00
N ARG A 819 25.00 -25.90 12.79
CA ARG A 819 24.50 -27.28 12.60
C ARG A 819 25.40 -28.35 13.22
N ILE A 820 26.71 -28.28 13.02
CA ILE A 820 27.64 -29.34 13.49
C ILE A 820 27.74 -29.31 15.03
N LEU A 821 27.82 -28.12 15.64
CA LEU A 821 27.87 -27.98 17.09
C LEU A 821 26.57 -28.45 17.77
N ALA A 822 25.41 -28.22 17.15
CA ALA A 822 24.11 -28.66 17.68
C ALA A 822 23.95 -30.20 17.75
N LEU A 823 24.66 -30.97 16.93
CA LEU A 823 24.59 -32.45 16.95
C LEU A 823 25.27 -33.07 18.19
N PHE A 824 26.24 -32.37 18.78
CA PHE A 824 27.03 -32.84 19.92
C PHE A 824 26.81 -32.05 21.22
N HIS A 825 26.19 -30.86 21.15
CA HIS A 825 25.80 -30.07 22.30
C HIS A 825 24.29 -29.80 22.30
N THR A 826 23.58 -30.34 23.29
CA THR A 826 22.13 -30.24 23.41
C THR A 826 21.68 -28.81 23.78
N SER A 827 21.39 -28.00 22.76
CA SER A 827 20.50 -26.84 22.89
C SER A 827 19.07 -27.31 22.59
N PRO A 828 18.01 -26.78 23.26
CA PRO A 828 16.65 -27.28 23.08
C PRO A 828 16.12 -26.94 21.68
N VAL A 829 15.73 -27.98 20.94
CA VAL A 829 14.95 -27.83 19.71
C VAL A 829 13.55 -27.32 20.08
N VAL A 830 13.16 -26.18 19.53
CA VAL A 830 11.78 -25.69 19.61
C VAL A 830 10.99 -26.40 18.52
N GLU A 831 10.11 -27.33 18.90
CA GLU A 831 9.09 -27.86 18.00
C GLU A 831 8.19 -26.72 17.51
N THR A 832 7.73 -26.78 16.25
CA THR A 832 6.81 -25.76 15.70
C THR A 832 5.53 -25.71 16.52
N THR A 833 5.34 -24.59 17.22
CA THR A 833 4.28 -24.38 18.22
C THR A 833 2.91 -24.38 17.57
N LYS A 834 2.19 -25.51 17.70
CA LYS A 834 0.86 -25.70 17.09
C LYS A 834 -0.16 -24.72 17.69
N PRO A 835 -1.08 -24.17 16.87
CA PRO A 835 -1.95 -23.09 17.31
C PRO A 835 -2.90 -23.52 18.44
N VAL A 836 -2.76 -22.84 19.57
CA VAL A 836 -3.37 -23.21 20.86
C VAL A 836 -4.79 -22.67 20.97
N ARG A 837 -5.04 -21.44 20.54
CA ARG A 837 -6.34 -20.73 20.65
C ARG A 837 -6.95 -20.31 19.31
N ALA A 838 -8.19 -19.84 19.36
CA ALA A 838 -8.86 -19.20 18.23
C ALA A 838 -8.47 -17.71 18.07
N LEU A 839 -8.57 -17.20 16.83
CA LEU A 839 -8.43 -15.80 16.44
C LEU A 839 -9.59 -14.96 16.98
N THR A 840 -9.30 -13.85 17.65
CA THR A 840 -10.31 -12.85 18.05
C THR A 840 -10.51 -11.81 16.95
N ASN A 841 -11.59 -11.03 17.02
CA ASN A 841 -11.80 -9.89 16.12
C ASN A 841 -10.61 -8.90 16.08
N GLU A 842 -9.83 -8.79 17.16
CA GLU A 842 -8.62 -7.97 17.18
C GLU A 842 -7.47 -8.58 16.36
N ASP A 843 -7.33 -9.91 16.35
CA ASP A 843 -6.35 -10.60 15.50
C ASP A 843 -6.71 -10.43 14.02
N TRP A 844 -7.99 -10.62 13.67
CA TRP A 844 -8.51 -10.39 12.31
C TRP A 844 -8.27 -8.96 11.82
N LEU A 845 -8.54 -7.97 12.68
CA LEU A 845 -8.26 -6.57 12.38
C LEU A 845 -6.75 -6.28 12.28
N ALA A 846 -5.90 -6.90 13.10
CA ALA A 846 -4.45 -6.74 13.01
C ALA A 846 -3.89 -7.26 11.68
N LEU A 847 -4.33 -8.43 11.21
CA LEU A 847 -3.92 -8.99 9.93
C LEU A 847 -4.47 -8.23 8.71
N SER A 848 -5.56 -7.49 8.87
CA SER A 848 -6.18 -6.68 7.80
C SER A 848 -5.59 -5.26 7.73
N ARG A 849 -5.28 -4.63 8.87
CA ARG A 849 -4.77 -3.23 8.99
C ARG A 849 -3.48 -2.90 8.21
N ILE A 850 -2.77 -3.91 7.72
CA ILE A 850 -1.51 -3.75 7.00
C ILE A 850 -1.74 -3.07 5.63
N ASP A 851 -2.85 -3.40 4.96
CA ASP A 851 -3.17 -2.91 3.60
C ASP A 851 -4.68 -2.87 3.25
N VAL A 852 -5.55 -3.61 3.95
CA VAL A 852 -7.00 -3.67 3.65
C VAL A 852 -7.70 -2.38 4.06
N ASP A 853 -8.50 -1.80 3.16
CA ASP A 853 -9.40 -0.71 3.50
C ASP A 853 -10.51 -1.20 4.44
N LEU A 854 -10.35 -0.91 5.74
CA LEU A 854 -11.31 -1.29 6.77
C LEU A 854 -12.65 -0.55 6.67
N GLN A 855 -12.74 0.57 5.95
CA GLN A 855 -14.02 1.24 5.73
C GLN A 855 -14.80 0.56 4.60
N LEU A 856 -14.10 0.07 3.56
CA LEU A 856 -14.70 -0.80 2.55
C LEU A 856 -15.01 -2.18 3.13
N SER A 857 -14.14 -2.78 3.96
CA SER A 857 -14.51 -4.01 4.70
C SER A 857 -15.63 -3.81 5.73
N ALA A 858 -15.77 -2.60 6.30
CA ALA A 858 -16.90 -2.28 7.16
C ALA A 858 -18.16 -1.95 6.36
N LEU A 859 -18.05 -1.48 5.09
CA LEU A 859 -19.14 -1.55 4.14
C LEU A 859 -19.44 -3.03 3.95
N PHE A 860 -18.53 -3.78 3.27
CA PHE A 860 -18.43 -5.23 2.94
C PHE A 860 -18.58 -6.20 4.14
N GLY A 861 -19.05 -5.68 5.29
CA GLY A 861 -19.33 -6.40 6.54
C GLY A 861 -20.32 -5.80 7.54
N LEU A 862 -20.98 -4.65 7.30
CA LEU A 862 -22.05 -4.06 8.18
C LEU A 862 -23.38 -4.86 8.28
N VAL A 863 -23.18 -6.13 8.00
CA VAL A 863 -23.91 -6.94 7.06
C VAL A 863 -22.99 -8.22 7.06
N ALA A 864 -22.98 -9.24 7.96
CA ALA A 864 -23.98 -10.15 8.60
C ALA A 864 -24.38 -11.46 7.79
N PRO A 865 -25.62 -11.79 7.31
CA PRO A 865 -25.81 -12.71 6.15
C PRO A 865 -26.93 -12.31 5.12
N ALA A 866 -26.76 -12.48 3.77
CA ALA A 866 -27.21 -11.53 2.71
C ALA A 866 -26.82 -11.47 1.21
N PHE A 867 -25.67 -11.83 0.69
CA PHE A 867 -25.70 -12.46 -0.63
C PHE A 867 -25.78 -13.97 -0.37
N ALA A 868 -25.94 -14.37 0.88
CA ALA A 868 -27.09 -15.21 1.14
C ALA A 868 -28.38 -14.55 0.62
N ALA A 869 -28.93 -13.59 1.38
CA ALA A 869 -30.31 -13.12 1.22
C ALA A 869 -30.69 -12.09 0.09
N GLU A 870 -29.78 -11.76 -0.82
CA GLU A 870 -29.99 -11.51 -2.25
C GLU A 870 -28.80 -12.01 -3.14
N ARG A 871 -28.37 -13.30 -3.01
CA ARG A 871 -27.77 -14.17 -4.10
C ARG A 871 -28.29 -15.67 -4.17
N ALA A 872 -29.22 -16.11 -3.31
CA ALA A 872 -30.21 -17.22 -3.47
C ALA A 872 -31.71 -16.91 -3.97
N ARG A 873 -32.04 -16.32 -5.15
CA ARG A 873 -33.40 -16.12 -5.81
C ARG A 873 -33.17 -16.33 -7.30
N MET A 874 -32.66 -15.28 -7.95
CA MET A 874 -32.78 -15.11 -9.39
C MET A 874 -31.61 -15.68 -10.18
N ARG A 875 -30.59 -16.21 -9.52
CA ARG A 875 -29.52 -17.07 -10.08
C ARG A 875 -28.85 -17.84 -8.94
N PRO A 876 -29.57 -18.67 -8.17
CA PRO A 876 -29.00 -19.36 -7.04
C PRO A 876 -27.90 -20.35 -7.45
N PRO A 877 -27.01 -20.77 -6.54
CA PRO A 877 -25.91 -21.69 -6.82
C PRO A 877 -26.27 -22.94 -7.61
N GLN A 878 -25.84 -22.99 -8.88
CA GLN A 878 -25.73 -24.27 -9.56
C GLN A 878 -24.73 -25.15 -8.80
N GLY A 879 -25.07 -26.43 -8.54
CA GLY A 879 -24.44 -27.19 -7.47
C GLY A 879 -24.79 -28.67 -7.50
N LEU A 880 -24.07 -29.40 -8.35
CA LEU A 880 -24.11 -30.86 -8.57
C LEU A 880 -24.45 -31.71 -7.33
N PRO A 881 -25.19 -32.83 -7.50
CA PRO A 881 -25.78 -33.64 -6.41
C PRO A 881 -24.78 -34.52 -5.65
N ALA A 882 -23.72 -33.91 -5.12
CA ALA A 882 -22.81 -34.54 -4.17
C ALA A 882 -23.53 -34.75 -2.83
N ARG A 883 -23.42 -35.96 -2.28
CA ARG A 883 -23.86 -36.26 -0.90
C ARG A 883 -22.84 -35.74 0.11
N GLU A 884 -23.29 -35.49 1.32
CA GLU A 884 -22.42 -35.29 2.49
C GLU A 884 -21.70 -36.62 2.76
N HIS A 885 -20.36 -36.64 2.63
CA HIS A 885 -19.51 -37.84 2.74
C HIS A 885 -18.56 -37.72 3.94
N ASP A 886 -18.17 -38.84 4.52
CA ASP A 886 -17.18 -38.88 5.61
C ASP A 886 -15.82 -38.33 5.13
N VAL A 887 -15.36 -37.26 5.77
CA VAL A 887 -14.10 -36.58 5.43
C VAL A 887 -12.91 -37.48 5.79
N PRO A 888 -11.92 -37.71 4.88
CA PRO A 888 -10.75 -38.53 5.16
C PRO A 888 -10.01 -38.09 6.44
N PRO A 889 -9.57 -39.01 7.34
CA PRO A 889 -9.07 -38.63 8.67
C PRO A 889 -7.91 -37.64 8.71
N ALA A 890 -7.03 -37.63 7.70
CA ALA A 890 -5.96 -36.62 7.58
C ALA A 890 -6.53 -35.22 7.27
N ILE A 891 -7.44 -35.12 6.30
CA ILE A 891 -8.13 -33.87 5.99
C ILE A 891 -8.99 -33.42 7.18
N ALA A 892 -9.70 -34.33 7.83
CA ALA A 892 -10.49 -34.03 9.02
C ALA A 892 -9.63 -33.51 10.19
N ARG A 893 -8.41 -34.03 10.37
CA ARG A 893 -7.43 -33.51 11.34
C ARG A 893 -7.03 -32.07 11.02
N VAL A 894 -6.63 -31.80 9.78
CA VAL A 894 -6.17 -30.47 9.36
C VAL A 894 -7.33 -29.46 9.40
N LEU A 895 -8.50 -29.84 8.89
CA LEU A 895 -9.70 -29.01 8.94
C LEU A 895 -10.12 -28.72 10.39
N ALA A 896 -10.10 -29.70 11.29
CA ALA A 896 -10.39 -29.48 12.71
C ALA A 896 -9.38 -28.53 13.38
N GLN A 897 -8.10 -28.58 12.98
CA GLN A 897 -7.11 -27.58 13.41
C GLN A 897 -7.48 -26.18 12.90
N VAL A 898 -7.74 -26.01 11.59
CA VAL A 898 -8.09 -24.69 11.03
C VAL A 898 -9.38 -24.15 11.64
N VAL A 899 -10.45 -24.93 11.67
CA VAL A 899 -11.76 -24.54 12.23
C VAL A 899 -11.65 -24.18 13.72
N LYS A 900 -10.84 -24.90 14.50
CA LYS A 900 -10.52 -24.54 15.90
C LYS A 900 -9.83 -23.17 16.00
N VAL A 901 -8.92 -22.84 15.08
CA VAL A 901 -8.24 -21.52 15.06
C VAL A 901 -9.17 -20.40 14.57
N PHE A 902 -10.14 -20.73 13.72
CA PHE A 902 -11.13 -19.77 13.24
C PHE A 902 -12.25 -19.49 14.27
N GLY A 903 -12.56 -20.44 15.14
CA GLY A 903 -13.64 -20.33 16.13
C GLY A 903 -15.06 -20.44 15.54
N ILE A 904 -15.16 -20.89 14.28
CA ILE A 904 -16.42 -21.09 13.56
C ILE A 904 -16.93 -22.53 13.71
N PRO A 905 -18.23 -22.82 13.47
CA PRO A 905 -18.64 -24.19 13.16
C PRO A 905 -17.97 -24.65 11.85
N SER A 906 -17.62 -25.93 11.74
CA SER A 906 -17.14 -26.47 10.45
C SER A 906 -18.23 -26.28 9.39
N PRO A 907 -17.93 -25.68 8.22
CA PRO A 907 -18.87 -25.72 7.10
C PRO A 907 -19.07 -27.17 6.64
N PRO A 908 -20.21 -27.50 6.00
CA PRO A 908 -20.40 -28.79 5.36
C PRO A 908 -19.31 -29.05 4.32
N VAL A 909 -18.73 -30.25 4.35
CA VAL A 909 -17.58 -30.62 3.52
C VAL A 909 -18.05 -31.54 2.40
N TYR A 910 -17.66 -31.21 1.19
CA TYR A 910 -17.86 -31.99 -0.03
C TYR A 910 -16.51 -32.41 -0.58
N LEU A 911 -16.47 -33.59 -1.19
CA LEU A 911 -15.26 -34.14 -1.81
C LEU A 911 -15.47 -34.13 -3.32
N ASP A 912 -14.54 -33.51 -4.05
CA ASP A 912 -14.60 -33.38 -5.51
C ASP A 912 -13.26 -33.84 -6.10
N ARG A 913 -13.31 -34.84 -6.98
CA ARG A 913 -12.11 -35.41 -7.62
C ARG A 913 -11.79 -34.78 -8.98
N GLU A 914 -12.68 -33.96 -9.54
CA GLU A 914 -12.41 -33.13 -10.71
C GLU A 914 -11.81 -31.77 -10.32
N GLN A 915 -12.08 -31.27 -9.10
CA GLN A 915 -11.52 -30.01 -8.63
C GLN A 915 -9.99 -30.08 -8.50
N VAL A 916 -9.30 -29.44 -9.45
CA VAL A 916 -7.82 -29.36 -9.50
C VAL A 916 -7.20 -28.53 -8.36
N VAL A 917 -7.94 -27.59 -7.77
CA VAL A 917 -7.46 -26.84 -6.59
C VAL A 917 -7.70 -27.62 -5.29
N PRO A 918 -6.72 -27.71 -4.37
CA PRO A 918 -6.82 -28.58 -3.18
C PRO A 918 -7.99 -28.28 -2.25
N CYS A 919 -8.44 -27.02 -2.16
CA CYS A 919 -9.61 -26.64 -1.38
C CYS A 919 -10.22 -25.34 -1.95
N MET A 920 -11.56 -25.27 -1.96
CA MET A 920 -12.32 -24.08 -2.36
C MET A 920 -13.54 -23.91 -1.45
N VAL A 921 -13.84 -22.68 -1.04
CA VAL A 921 -15.16 -22.33 -0.49
C VAL A 921 -16.09 -21.94 -1.64
N THR A 922 -17.31 -22.44 -1.62
CA THR A 922 -18.39 -21.98 -2.51
C THR A 922 -19.68 -21.85 -1.74
N MET A 923 -20.59 -21.00 -2.22
CA MET A 923 -21.91 -20.86 -1.62
C MET A 923 -22.89 -21.80 -2.32
N ARG A 924 -23.65 -22.59 -1.55
CA ARG A 924 -24.78 -23.41 -2.04
C ARG A 924 -26.04 -23.01 -1.30
N ALA A 925 -27.17 -22.89 -1.98
CA ALA A 925 -28.42 -22.60 -1.26
C ALA A 925 -28.99 -23.86 -0.61
N ARG A 926 -29.72 -23.66 0.50
CA ARG A 926 -30.35 -24.73 1.28
C ARG A 926 -31.61 -24.18 1.93
N ASN A 927 -32.78 -24.59 1.43
CA ASN A 927 -34.11 -24.17 1.91
C ASN A 927 -34.40 -22.65 1.80
N GLY A 928 -33.98 -21.97 0.72
CA GLY A 928 -34.28 -20.54 0.55
C GLY A 928 -33.23 -19.56 1.07
N VAL A 929 -31.96 -20.00 1.24
CA VAL A 929 -30.86 -19.22 1.86
C VAL A 929 -29.51 -19.78 1.40
N LEU A 930 -28.49 -18.94 1.09
CA LEU A 930 -27.12 -19.46 0.89
C LEU A 930 -26.44 -19.91 2.18
N VAL A 931 -25.79 -21.06 2.09
CA VAL A 931 -24.90 -21.63 3.09
C VAL A 931 -23.53 -21.83 2.44
N PRO A 932 -22.42 -21.38 3.07
CA PRO A 932 -21.08 -21.71 2.59
C PRO A 932 -20.78 -23.19 2.79
N VAL A 933 -20.14 -23.80 1.79
CA VAL A 933 -19.67 -25.17 1.83
C VAL A 933 -18.20 -25.24 1.41
N LEU A 934 -17.48 -26.21 1.95
CA LEU A 934 -16.06 -26.43 1.66
C LEU A 934 -15.91 -27.61 0.70
N VAL A 935 -15.26 -27.40 -0.43
CA VAL A 935 -15.03 -28.43 -1.45
C VAL A 935 -13.55 -28.81 -1.46
N MET A 936 -13.26 -30.05 -1.09
CA MET A 936 -11.91 -30.61 -1.04
C MET A 936 -11.56 -31.26 -2.37
N GLY A 937 -10.52 -30.75 -3.02
CA GLY A 937 -10.14 -31.15 -4.37
C GLY A 937 -9.10 -32.27 -4.44
N ARG A 938 -8.82 -32.72 -5.67
CA ARG A 938 -7.96 -33.86 -5.94
C ARG A 938 -6.59 -33.82 -5.23
N PRO A 939 -5.81 -32.72 -5.22
CA PRO A 939 -4.49 -32.75 -4.57
C PRO A 939 -4.55 -32.97 -3.05
N ALA A 940 -5.64 -32.57 -2.39
CA ALA A 940 -5.87 -32.84 -0.97
C ALA A 940 -6.36 -34.28 -0.71
N LEU A 941 -7.10 -34.86 -1.65
CA LEU A 941 -7.63 -36.22 -1.58
C LEU A 941 -6.57 -37.29 -1.92
N ASP A 942 -5.71 -37.02 -2.89
CA ASP A 942 -4.64 -37.90 -3.37
C ASP A 942 -3.35 -37.78 -2.51
N GLY A 943 -3.34 -36.89 -1.51
CA GLY A 943 -2.21 -36.70 -0.59
C GLY A 943 -0.99 -35.98 -1.18
N GLN A 944 -1.19 -35.21 -2.25
CA GLN A 944 -0.13 -34.52 -3.01
C GLN A 944 0.41 -33.24 -2.32
N ILE A 945 -0.17 -32.86 -1.18
CA ILE A 945 0.23 -31.68 -0.39
C ILE A 945 0.39 -32.03 1.10
N GLU A 946 1.36 -31.41 1.75
CA GLU A 946 1.64 -31.60 3.18
C GLU A 946 0.49 -31.06 4.06
N ASP A 947 0.33 -31.59 5.28
CA ASP A 947 -0.62 -31.07 6.29
C ASP A 947 -0.55 -29.54 6.47
N ALA A 948 0.66 -28.95 6.37
CA ALA A 948 0.89 -27.52 6.49
C ALA A 948 0.47 -26.72 5.23
N GLU A 949 0.67 -27.27 4.04
CA GLU A 949 0.20 -26.69 2.78
C GLU A 949 -1.33 -26.75 2.71
N LEU A 950 -1.93 -27.88 3.12
CA LEU A 950 -3.38 -28.04 3.24
C LEU A 950 -3.98 -27.08 4.29
N ALA A 951 -3.32 -26.89 5.44
CA ALA A 951 -3.74 -25.92 6.45
C ALA A 951 -3.76 -24.48 5.90
N PHE A 952 -2.72 -24.10 5.15
CA PHE A 952 -2.61 -22.79 4.50
C PHE A 952 -3.75 -22.54 3.50
N VAL A 953 -4.03 -23.51 2.61
CA VAL A 953 -5.10 -23.37 1.61
C VAL A 953 -6.50 -23.36 2.27
N ILE A 954 -6.79 -24.29 3.19
CA ILE A 954 -8.09 -24.29 3.90
C ILE A 954 -8.29 -22.96 4.64
N ALA A 955 -7.26 -22.43 5.30
CA ALA A 955 -7.34 -21.16 6.00
C ALA A 955 -7.55 -19.96 5.04
N ARG A 956 -6.87 -19.92 3.87
CA ARG A 956 -7.14 -18.90 2.83
C ARG A 956 -8.61 -18.91 2.42
N GLN A 957 -9.19 -20.09 2.20
CA GLN A 957 -10.59 -20.25 1.76
C GLN A 957 -11.60 -19.92 2.86
N LEU A 958 -11.38 -20.39 4.09
CA LEU A 958 -12.27 -20.09 5.23
C LEU A 958 -12.20 -18.61 5.65
N ALA A 959 -11.13 -17.87 5.31
CA ALA A 959 -11.01 -16.43 5.60
C ALA A 959 -12.14 -15.61 4.97
N ASP A 960 -12.67 -16.04 3.84
CA ASP A 960 -13.76 -15.36 3.16
C ASP A 960 -15.15 -15.70 3.74
N LEU A 961 -15.26 -16.59 4.72
CA LEU A 961 -16.52 -16.82 5.46
C LEU A 961 -16.84 -15.74 6.50
N ARG A 962 -15.90 -14.84 6.76
CA ARG A 962 -16.06 -13.77 7.75
C ARG A 962 -16.95 -12.66 7.19
N ASN A 963 -17.85 -12.12 8.02
CA ASN A 963 -18.85 -11.14 7.58
C ASN A 963 -18.27 -9.95 6.77
N ASP A 964 -17.10 -9.42 7.16
CA ASP A 964 -16.40 -8.30 6.52
C ASP A 964 -15.56 -8.65 5.28
N ARG A 965 -15.78 -9.86 4.75
CA ARG A 965 -15.09 -10.46 3.59
C ARG A 965 -16.00 -11.32 2.72
N ILE A 966 -17.11 -11.82 3.24
CA ILE A 966 -18.03 -12.73 2.55
C ILE A 966 -18.57 -12.15 1.25
N ALA A 967 -18.66 -10.81 1.18
CA ALA A 967 -18.68 -10.01 -0.04
C ALA A 967 -17.92 -10.60 -1.24
N ARG A 968 -16.70 -11.11 -1.04
CA ARG A 968 -15.82 -11.66 -2.09
C ARG A 968 -16.30 -12.98 -2.67
N LEU A 969 -17.00 -13.81 -1.89
CA LEU A 969 -17.63 -15.07 -2.35
C LEU A 969 -18.96 -14.80 -3.06
N LEU A 970 -19.56 -13.69 -2.68
CA LEU A 970 -20.92 -13.31 -2.96
C LEU A 970 -21.03 -12.49 -4.24
N CYS A 971 -20.07 -11.60 -4.44
CA CYS A 971 -19.86 -10.73 -5.57
C CYS A 971 -18.43 -10.89 -6.09
N PRO A 972 -18.08 -12.05 -6.69
CA PRO A 972 -16.70 -12.41 -7.04
C PRO A 972 -16.07 -11.61 -8.18
N ARG A 973 -16.79 -10.63 -8.76
CA ARG A 973 -16.28 -9.78 -9.84
C ARG A 973 -15.94 -8.39 -9.31
N PRO A 974 -14.79 -7.80 -9.67
CA PRO A 974 -14.50 -6.41 -9.33
C PRO A 974 -15.54 -5.44 -9.86
N SER A 975 -16.21 -5.71 -10.99
CA SER A 975 -17.29 -4.86 -11.52
C SER A 975 -18.65 -5.07 -10.83
N GLU A 976 -18.83 -6.18 -10.13
CA GLU A 976 -19.84 -6.28 -9.09
C GLU A 976 -19.33 -5.41 -7.94
N LEU A 977 -18.18 -5.74 -7.29
CA LEU A 977 -17.56 -5.00 -6.17
C LEU A 977 -17.25 -3.49 -6.41
N ALA A 978 -17.40 -2.99 -7.63
CA ALA A 978 -17.21 -1.60 -8.05
C ALA A 978 -18.49 -0.89 -8.44
N GLN A 979 -19.45 -1.60 -9.05
CA GLN A 979 -20.83 -1.16 -8.94
C GLN A 979 -21.05 -0.92 -7.46
N ILE A 980 -20.73 -1.88 -6.59
CA ILE A 980 -20.83 -2.01 -5.11
C ILE A 980 -20.26 -0.87 -4.26
N ILE A 981 -19.68 0.07 -4.94
CA ILE A 981 -18.88 1.13 -4.38
C ILE A 981 -19.39 2.40 -5.07
N GLU A 982 -19.48 2.43 -6.41
CA GLU A 982 -20.25 3.44 -7.17
C GLU A 982 -21.65 3.67 -6.59
N LEU A 983 -22.36 2.56 -6.53
CA LEU A 983 -23.64 2.33 -5.97
C LEU A 983 -23.64 3.14 -4.64
N ALA A 984 -22.81 2.73 -3.70
CA ALA A 984 -22.58 3.23 -2.35
C ALA A 984 -22.03 4.66 -2.24
N THR A 985 -21.88 5.35 -3.38
CA THR A 985 -21.38 6.71 -3.49
C THR A 985 -22.41 7.83 -3.68
N THR A 986 -23.33 7.61 -4.60
CA THR A 986 -24.49 8.45 -4.98
C THR A 986 -25.08 9.38 -3.89
N ARG A 987 -25.53 10.62 -4.16
CA ARG A 987 -25.79 11.64 -3.10
C ARG A 987 -27.27 12.01 -2.94
N LYS A 988 -27.78 12.48 -1.76
CA LYS A 988 -29.25 12.29 -1.49
C LYS A 988 -30.19 12.95 -2.51
N GLU A 989 -29.68 13.88 -3.27
CA GLU A 989 -30.40 15.00 -3.83
C GLU A 989 -30.81 14.78 -5.29
N ASP A 990 -30.33 13.71 -5.91
CA ASP A 990 -30.03 13.61 -7.34
C ASP A 990 -31.20 13.04 -8.18
N ALA A 991 -32.43 13.31 -7.73
CA ALA A 991 -33.14 12.16 -7.19
C ALA A 991 -34.22 11.48 -8.09
N THR A 992 -33.84 10.80 -9.20
CA THR A 992 -34.72 10.20 -10.27
C THR A 992 -34.55 8.78 -10.98
N SER A 993 -33.45 7.99 -10.97
CA SER A 993 -33.28 6.67 -11.68
C SER A 993 -33.63 5.37 -10.88
N HIS A 994 -33.20 4.13 -11.22
CA HIS A 994 -33.89 2.90 -10.71
C HIS A 994 -33.11 1.84 -9.94
N SER A 995 -32.86 2.13 -8.67
CA SER A 995 -32.01 1.34 -7.78
C SER A 995 -32.16 1.66 -6.26
N ALA A 996 -31.88 2.81 -5.56
CA ALA A 996 -32.10 3.10 -4.08
C ALA A 996 -33.48 2.89 -3.58
N LYS A 997 -34.31 2.78 -4.59
CA LYS A 997 -35.43 1.91 -4.56
C LYS A 997 -35.08 0.60 -3.88
N TRP A 998 -33.85 0.24 -3.45
CA TRP A 998 -33.32 -0.97 -2.86
C TRP A 998 -32.76 -0.91 -1.45
N LEU A 999 -32.72 0.22 -0.74
CA LEU A 999 -32.13 0.22 0.63
C LEU A 999 -33.04 0.54 1.79
N THR A 1000 -34.04 1.38 1.59
CA THR A 1000 -34.66 2.04 2.74
C THR A 1000 -35.72 1.22 3.50
N THR A 1001 -36.62 0.44 2.85
CA THR A 1001 -37.44 -0.60 3.55
C THR A 1001 -36.68 -1.93 3.71
N SER A 1002 -35.39 -1.90 3.39
CA SER A 1002 -34.58 -3.02 2.91
C SER A 1002 -33.84 -3.45 4.07
N LEU A 1003 -33.02 -2.49 4.48
CA LEU A 1003 -32.45 -2.30 5.75
C LEU A 1003 -33.51 -2.07 6.78
N HIS A 1004 -33.19 -2.59 7.96
CA HIS A 1004 -33.68 -2.01 9.15
C HIS A 1004 -33.14 -0.57 9.17
N PRO A 1005 -33.95 0.45 9.49
CA PRO A 1005 -33.51 1.85 9.41
C PRO A 1005 -32.23 2.18 10.20
N VAL A 1006 -31.75 1.29 11.08
CA VAL A 1006 -30.45 1.38 11.75
C VAL A 1006 -29.27 0.95 10.86
N GLU A 1007 -29.37 -0.19 10.17
CA GLU A 1007 -28.33 -0.68 9.24
C GLU A 1007 -28.21 0.26 8.04
N LEU A 1008 -29.37 0.80 7.62
CA LEU A 1008 -29.49 2.02 6.84
C LEU A 1008 -28.66 3.09 7.52
N ASP A 1009 -29.12 3.67 8.64
CA ASP A 1009 -28.49 4.84 9.28
C ASP A 1009 -26.98 4.70 9.60
N GLN A 1010 -26.44 3.48 9.64
CA GLN A 1010 -25.01 3.19 9.80
C GLN A 1010 -24.23 3.15 8.49
N THR A 1011 -24.75 2.46 7.47
CA THR A 1011 -24.25 2.58 6.10
C THR A 1011 -24.82 3.80 5.37
N LEU A 1012 -25.45 4.69 6.16
CA LEU A 1012 -25.72 6.12 6.00
C LEU A 1012 -24.67 7.01 6.69
N ALA A 1013 -23.70 6.43 7.38
CA ALA A 1013 -22.61 7.16 8.02
C ALA A 1013 -21.20 6.63 7.69
N LEU A 1014 -21.05 5.47 7.04
CA LEU A 1014 -19.74 4.87 6.77
C LEU A 1014 -18.90 5.69 5.79
N GLY A 1015 -19.38 5.79 4.57
CA GLY A 1015 -18.78 6.50 3.45
C GLY A 1015 -19.11 7.98 3.30
N ALA A 1016 -19.96 8.61 4.11
CA ALA A 1016 -20.02 10.08 4.10
C ALA A 1016 -18.63 10.63 4.47
N ARG A 1017 -17.86 9.82 5.22
CA ARG A 1017 -16.41 9.91 5.44
C ARG A 1017 -15.60 9.43 4.23
N ILE A 1018 -15.91 8.24 3.71
CA ILE A 1018 -15.10 7.63 2.64
C ILE A 1018 -15.16 8.51 1.35
N ARG A 1019 -16.33 9.06 0.97
CA ARG A 1019 -16.60 10.30 0.18
C ARG A 1019 -15.44 11.27 0.11
N GLU A 1020 -15.07 11.75 1.29
CA GLU A 1020 -14.20 12.90 1.49
C GLU A 1020 -12.74 12.52 1.16
N ARG A 1021 -12.47 11.22 0.99
CA ARG A 1021 -11.25 10.63 0.43
C ARG A 1021 -11.21 10.58 -1.11
N GLY A 1022 -12.34 10.77 -1.81
CA GLY A 1022 -12.39 10.96 -3.27
C GLY A 1022 -11.86 9.82 -4.15
N VAL A 1023 -11.95 8.56 -3.68
CA VAL A 1023 -11.43 7.36 -4.39
C VAL A 1023 -12.24 7.08 -5.69
N GLN A 1024 -11.84 6.11 -6.52
CA GLN A 1024 -12.52 5.71 -7.77
C GLN A 1024 -13.04 4.26 -7.73
N PRO A 1025 -14.15 3.91 -8.43
CA PRO A 1025 -14.98 2.78 -7.99
C PRO A 1025 -14.34 1.42 -8.26
N LEU A 1026 -14.03 1.21 -9.53
CA LEU A 1026 -13.38 -0.01 -9.99
C LEU A 1026 -12.01 -0.22 -9.36
N ARG A 1027 -11.34 0.87 -9.02
CA ARG A 1027 -10.06 0.86 -8.33
C ARG A 1027 -10.21 0.47 -6.85
N ALA A 1028 -11.12 1.07 -6.11
CA ALA A 1028 -11.39 0.75 -4.71
C ALA A 1028 -11.79 -0.73 -4.54
N ALA A 1029 -12.62 -1.25 -5.44
CA ALA A 1029 -13.00 -2.66 -5.52
C ALA A 1029 -11.80 -3.60 -5.78
N LEU A 1030 -10.99 -3.29 -6.80
CA LEU A 1030 -9.79 -4.07 -7.16
C LEU A 1030 -8.76 -4.06 -6.04
N ASP A 1031 -8.43 -2.88 -5.51
CA ASP A 1031 -7.47 -2.69 -4.43
C ASP A 1031 -7.94 -3.43 -3.16
N TRP A 1032 -9.24 -3.40 -2.83
CA TRP A 1032 -9.81 -4.19 -1.73
C TRP A 1032 -9.75 -5.70 -1.99
N MET A 1033 -10.05 -6.19 -3.19
CA MET A 1033 -9.95 -7.63 -3.52
C MET A 1033 -8.51 -8.14 -3.40
N VAL A 1034 -7.53 -7.37 -3.90
CA VAL A 1034 -6.10 -7.72 -3.86
C VAL A 1034 -5.56 -7.70 -2.42
N THR A 1035 -5.89 -6.66 -1.64
CA THR A 1035 -5.45 -6.55 -0.24
C THR A 1035 -6.14 -7.56 0.67
N THR A 1036 -7.43 -7.88 0.43
CA THR A 1036 -8.09 -8.96 1.17
C THR A 1036 -7.55 -10.34 0.82
N GLU A 1037 -7.11 -10.61 -0.41
CA GLU A 1037 -6.38 -11.85 -0.70
C GLU A 1037 -5.02 -11.90 0.01
N ARG A 1038 -4.24 -10.80 0.01
CA ARG A 1038 -3.01 -10.69 0.82
C ARG A 1038 -3.27 -10.91 2.31
N ALA A 1039 -4.40 -10.45 2.84
CA ALA A 1039 -4.83 -10.74 4.20
C ALA A 1039 -5.16 -12.24 4.40
N ALA A 1040 -5.80 -12.90 3.43
CA ALA A 1040 -6.05 -14.34 3.49
C ALA A 1040 -4.75 -15.15 3.51
N ASP A 1041 -3.73 -14.73 2.74
CA ASP A 1041 -2.39 -15.34 2.76
C ASP A 1041 -1.74 -15.18 4.15
N ARG A 1042 -1.83 -13.99 4.77
CA ARG A 1042 -1.34 -13.74 6.14
C ARG A 1042 -2.08 -14.58 7.19
N ILE A 1043 -3.40 -14.73 7.06
CA ILE A 1043 -4.23 -15.60 7.92
C ILE A 1043 -3.82 -17.07 7.74
N GLY A 1044 -3.62 -17.51 6.49
CA GLY A 1044 -3.15 -18.85 6.18
C GLY A 1044 -1.81 -19.16 6.83
N PHE A 1045 -0.85 -18.24 6.77
CA PHE A 1045 0.45 -18.38 7.42
C PHE A 1045 0.35 -18.47 8.95
N VAL A 1046 -0.48 -17.64 9.58
CA VAL A 1046 -0.76 -17.69 11.03
C VAL A 1046 -1.35 -19.04 11.48
N VAL A 1047 -2.05 -19.75 10.59
CA VAL A 1047 -2.75 -21.00 10.90
C VAL A 1047 -1.91 -22.24 10.57
N SER A 1048 -1.06 -22.17 9.53
CA SER A 1048 -0.14 -23.24 9.15
C SER A 1048 1.17 -23.23 9.96
N GLY A 1049 1.62 -22.05 10.40
CA GLY A 1049 2.85 -21.87 11.19
C GLY A 1049 4.15 -22.11 10.42
N ASN A 1050 4.10 -22.34 9.11
CA ASN A 1050 5.24 -22.77 8.28
C ASN A 1050 5.38 -21.89 7.03
N LEU A 1051 6.36 -21.00 7.01
CA LEU A 1051 6.56 -20.06 5.90
C LEU A 1051 6.94 -20.77 4.59
N GLY A 1052 7.80 -21.79 4.66
CA GLY A 1052 8.23 -22.56 3.49
C GLY A 1052 7.06 -23.26 2.78
N ALA A 1053 6.14 -23.85 3.54
CA ALA A 1053 4.91 -24.41 2.98
C ALA A 1053 4.04 -23.35 2.28
N CYS A 1054 3.90 -22.15 2.87
CA CYS A 1054 3.13 -21.07 2.28
C CYS A 1054 3.78 -20.53 0.99
N VAL A 1055 5.11 -20.39 0.98
CA VAL A 1055 5.89 -19.98 -0.19
C VAL A 1055 5.74 -20.99 -1.32
N ARG A 1056 5.93 -22.30 -1.06
CA ARG A 1056 5.77 -23.35 -2.10
C ARG A 1056 4.37 -23.36 -2.72
N VAL A 1057 3.31 -23.06 -1.96
CA VAL A 1057 1.96 -22.92 -2.51
C VAL A 1057 1.85 -21.68 -3.40
N LEU A 1058 2.35 -20.52 -2.98
CA LEU A 1058 2.27 -19.28 -3.78
C LEU A 1058 3.23 -19.26 -4.99
N GLU A 1059 4.30 -20.04 -4.95
CA GLU A 1059 5.18 -20.31 -6.10
C GLU A 1059 4.48 -21.18 -7.15
N ARG A 1060 3.73 -22.22 -6.73
CA ARG A 1060 2.84 -22.98 -7.64
C ARG A 1060 1.73 -22.08 -8.21
N ASP A 1061 1.21 -21.14 -7.43
CA ASP A 1061 0.29 -20.07 -7.89
C ASP A 1061 1.00 -19.00 -8.80
N HIS A 1062 2.26 -19.21 -9.22
CA HIS A 1062 3.02 -18.38 -10.17
C HIS A 1062 3.16 -16.88 -9.84
N THR A 1063 2.98 -16.47 -8.58
CA THR A 1063 2.83 -15.06 -8.19
C THR A 1063 4.00 -14.51 -7.37
N GLY A 1064 5.12 -14.22 -8.03
CA GLY A 1064 6.35 -13.73 -7.38
C GLY A 1064 6.21 -12.42 -6.57
N GLU A 1065 5.21 -11.59 -6.84
CA GLU A 1065 4.86 -10.46 -5.97
C GLU A 1065 4.26 -10.94 -4.64
N ARG A 1066 3.32 -11.91 -4.67
CA ARG A 1066 2.70 -12.48 -3.46
C ARG A 1066 3.69 -13.25 -2.60
N VAL A 1067 4.65 -13.94 -3.22
CA VAL A 1067 5.79 -14.53 -2.50
C VAL A 1067 6.60 -13.44 -1.78
N THR A 1068 6.83 -12.29 -2.42
CA THR A 1068 7.49 -11.14 -1.77
C THR A 1068 6.65 -10.58 -0.62
N GLU A 1069 5.33 -10.43 -0.81
CA GLU A 1069 4.40 -9.92 0.20
C GLU A 1069 4.26 -10.85 1.41
N ILE A 1070 4.20 -12.18 1.21
CA ILE A 1070 4.09 -13.12 2.34
C ILE A 1070 5.39 -13.21 3.12
N VAL A 1071 6.56 -13.24 2.46
CA VAL A 1071 7.86 -13.30 3.14
C VAL A 1071 8.11 -12.01 3.92
N TRP A 1072 7.80 -10.84 3.34
CA TRP A 1072 7.83 -9.57 4.08
C TRP A 1072 6.85 -9.56 5.26
N SER A 1073 5.57 -9.84 5.01
CA SER A 1073 4.55 -9.73 6.05
C SER A 1073 4.71 -10.78 7.16
N SER A 1074 5.35 -11.93 6.88
CA SER A 1074 5.64 -12.99 7.86
C SER A 1074 6.41 -12.49 9.09
N ILE A 1075 7.24 -11.47 8.91
CA ILE A 1075 8.04 -10.84 9.97
C ILE A 1075 7.52 -9.47 10.41
N THR A 1076 6.34 -9.02 9.95
CA THR A 1076 5.75 -7.77 10.46
C THR A 1076 5.29 -7.92 11.90
N GLU A 1077 5.43 -6.87 12.72
CA GLU A 1077 4.97 -6.90 14.12
C GLU A 1077 3.47 -7.23 14.24
N GLU A 1078 2.65 -6.79 13.28
CA GLU A 1078 1.24 -7.14 13.19
C GLU A 1078 1.01 -8.65 13.08
N VAL A 1079 1.74 -9.35 12.20
CA VAL A 1079 1.64 -10.81 12.01
C VAL A 1079 2.32 -11.57 13.16
N LEU A 1080 3.53 -11.18 13.55
CA LEU A 1080 4.30 -11.81 14.63
C LEU A 1080 3.56 -11.73 15.97
N ALA A 1081 2.90 -10.61 16.28
CA ALA A 1081 2.10 -10.48 17.49
C ALA A 1081 0.84 -11.35 17.46
N VAL A 1082 0.22 -11.58 16.29
CA VAL A 1082 -0.88 -12.53 16.15
C VAL A 1082 -0.37 -13.97 16.31
N ARG A 1083 0.70 -14.36 15.61
CA ARG A 1083 1.34 -15.68 15.73
C ARG A 1083 1.69 -15.99 17.19
N GLY A 1084 2.41 -15.10 17.88
CA GLY A 1084 2.79 -15.32 19.28
C GLY A 1084 1.61 -15.51 20.22
N ARG A 1085 0.49 -14.80 20.01
CA ARG A 1085 -0.74 -15.04 20.78
C ARG A 1085 -1.47 -16.32 20.38
N VAL A 1086 -1.40 -16.76 19.11
CA VAL A 1086 -2.12 -17.93 18.58
C VAL A 1086 -1.37 -19.24 18.91
N GLU A 1087 -0.07 -19.26 18.68
CA GLU A 1087 0.85 -20.38 18.92
C GLU A 1087 1.29 -20.49 20.39
N GLY A 1088 1.17 -19.41 21.17
CA GLY A 1088 1.48 -19.41 22.60
C GLY A 1088 2.97 -19.30 22.91
N TRP A 1089 3.70 -18.47 22.16
CA TRP A 1089 5.09 -18.10 22.45
C TRP A 1089 5.22 -17.52 23.87
N ASP A 1090 6.36 -17.67 24.52
CA ASP A 1090 6.60 -17.08 25.85
C ASP A 1090 6.88 -15.57 25.69
N LEU A 1091 5.79 -14.80 25.51
CA LEU A 1091 5.78 -13.35 25.39
C LEU A 1091 6.21 -12.71 26.72
N GLY A 1092 7.53 -12.78 26.98
CA GLY A 1092 8.19 -12.35 28.19
C GLY A 1092 7.73 -10.95 28.60
N ARG A 1093 7.10 -10.90 29.79
CA ARG A 1093 6.41 -9.74 30.41
C ARG A 1093 6.55 -8.43 29.64
N GLN A 1094 5.46 -8.06 28.94
CA GLN A 1094 5.33 -6.71 28.38
C GLN A 1094 5.72 -5.65 29.44
N PRO A 1095 6.59 -4.67 29.12
CA PRO A 1095 6.66 -3.47 29.92
C PRO A 1095 5.28 -2.82 29.92
N GLN A 1096 4.82 -2.37 31.09
CA GLN A 1096 3.52 -1.73 31.20
C GLN A 1096 3.52 -0.45 30.34
N ARG A 1097 2.50 -0.30 29.49
CA ARG A 1097 2.17 0.99 28.90
C ARG A 1097 1.61 1.89 30.00
N ASP A 1098 2.48 2.57 30.72
CA ASP A 1098 2.06 3.76 31.47
C ASP A 1098 1.55 4.81 30.48
N ALA A 1099 0.42 5.42 30.81
CA ALA A 1099 -0.25 6.38 29.94
C ALA A 1099 0.23 7.80 30.23
N GLY A 1100 0.68 8.50 29.19
CA GLY A 1100 1.04 9.91 29.16
C GLY A 1100 0.89 10.47 27.76
#